data_AF-A0A9P7DVB0-F1
#
_entry.id   AF-A0A9P7DVB0-F1
#
_cell.length_a   1.000
_cell.length_b   1.000
_cell.length_c   1.000
_cell.angle_alpha   90.00
_cell.angle_beta   90.00
_cell.angle_gamma   90.00
#
_symmetry.space_group_name_H-M   'P 1'
#
loop_
_entity.id
_entity.type
_entity.pdbx_description
1 polymer ?
#
loop_
_entity_poly.entity_id
_entity_poly.type
_entity_poly.pdbx_seq_one_letter_code
_entity_poly.pdbx_strand_id
1 'polypeptide(L)'
;MSEAALERQIRPIYDALDHGSNKSAINACNKVLKKYNTNTLVKALKALALTRSQKVEEALVLCDEILATVVTDDSTLSVMTHVLKGLARNSDMVAMFDNAFKQQPQSEELGAQTFFAHVRTGNWKSCQQVATRMHKQFQEDRYVYWAVTGAILQANDLGTPPNIRTLLYKLAHRHVTSCPTPSYMAVDRFHLHLIILQELQLWDEANTLLESDVGKSICSASLVCNETRREIWRKRGLYKDEGERAQEKIKNNDRNWLEFVSVIDAAFASVQGPDVSEEGKSECFENIAKTRDFLTKIAEVDGTNNRSASLAFLELEKNAVSHGISSDENTLVDSMENYFSQFGNKACCFEDLQPCVELGADAKSRWISFLASQESSFATTGDLQRVINVRKLQRISLTASELSTDKELYLASTYIKEYMAGLELGSSLPVTELQPADDLAILVGHAFVSLWTMTKDESYLYNAAVVLEFALAKSRMSFQIRLLLVRIYRLLGASSLALDHYRAINIKQVQNDTLSHFILTRASTFSLSATGDLTYPSECIESSQIYVSNSQDTPDFIIRAFTSEKYSQIPEFVSFDDRLENSLQRDVVKLEHVRMRMTHEPINSDLIDMELIELKFVFDRFHHDNRDFGMLPNYQPACQPSLNDQTLMFGNSTGQGWLWYFIKIYIRAFQHASDLDDIVEEKLLIGDRPKKSPEPEVQLPLRERLAIRKPEEAAELTPDELQLMEWATAVSDWLEPYHNYTRPPPAVVLAEANKQNELRTGLPLRGVDLKALNGDAHANGHAKKDEEAPPVKEPPQLVAQFFEHMHARFVQLQQNQCLPSDLLHVATLTQEAFLLFAVESHRFKTASVVKIHKLGALVQFLKDVRSKAYTVLKTMSNDLLKMSEVAGSAEQRKSFVESCKPITELPRLHHDFVLSVAKNVGESRKKVLEGVSKGMVKICTNYGQ
;
A
#
# COMPACT_ATOMS: atom_id res chain seq x y z
N MET A 1 45.77 29.07 -14.62
CA MET A 1 45.37 29.78 -13.38
C MET A 1 45.47 28.78 -12.23
N SER A 2 45.80 29.22 -11.01
CA SER A 2 45.82 28.29 -9.88
C SER A 2 44.40 27.76 -9.61
N GLU A 3 44.27 26.45 -9.47
CA GLU A 3 43.05 25.74 -9.09
C GLU A 3 42.32 26.40 -7.90
N ALA A 4 43.09 26.90 -6.92
CA ALA A 4 42.60 27.64 -5.77
C ALA A 4 41.82 28.93 -6.07
N ALA A 5 42.05 29.57 -7.23
CA ALA A 5 41.34 30.81 -7.61
C ALA A 5 39.96 30.52 -8.21
N LEU A 6 39.80 29.35 -8.86
CA LEU A 6 38.53 28.87 -9.37
C LEU A 6 37.67 28.33 -8.22
N GLU A 7 38.28 27.58 -7.30
CA GLU A 7 37.62 27.04 -6.11
C GLU A 7 36.99 28.13 -5.23
N ARG A 8 37.70 29.25 -5.01
CA ARG A 8 37.16 30.44 -4.31
C ARG A 8 35.95 31.07 -5.02
N GLN A 9 35.83 30.92 -6.34
CA GLN A 9 34.69 31.43 -7.10
C GLN A 9 33.51 30.47 -7.14
N ILE A 10 33.75 29.17 -6.94
CA ILE A 10 32.70 28.14 -6.88
C ILE A 10 32.10 28.05 -5.46
N ARG A 11 32.87 28.30 -4.40
CA ARG A 11 32.37 28.24 -3.00
C ARG A 11 31.03 28.96 -2.74
N PRO A 12 30.79 30.19 -3.25
CA PRO A 12 29.49 30.85 -3.08
C PRO A 12 28.31 30.11 -3.74
N ILE A 13 28.57 29.28 -4.76
CA ILE A 13 27.56 28.43 -5.40
C ILE A 13 27.17 27.29 -4.45
N TYR A 14 28.15 26.59 -3.86
CA TYR A 14 27.90 25.55 -2.87
C TYR A 14 27.16 26.11 -1.66
N ASP A 15 27.65 27.22 -1.09
CA ASP A 15 26.98 27.88 0.05
C ASP A 15 25.51 28.19 -0.30
N ALA A 16 25.22 28.73 -1.49
CA ALA A 16 23.85 29.03 -1.89
C ALA A 16 22.97 27.76 -2.07
N LEU A 17 23.54 26.66 -2.57
CA LEU A 17 22.83 25.39 -2.72
C LEU A 17 22.55 24.73 -1.37
N ASP A 18 23.50 24.78 -0.43
CA ASP A 18 23.37 24.20 0.90
C ASP A 18 22.34 24.94 1.75
N HIS A 19 22.23 26.26 1.57
CA HIS A 19 21.17 27.09 2.20
C HIS A 19 19.83 27.03 1.44
N GLY A 20 19.68 26.16 0.43
CA GLY A 20 18.44 26.02 -0.36
C GLY A 20 18.09 27.24 -1.24
N SER A 21 19.00 28.20 -1.38
CA SER A 21 18.78 29.45 -2.11
C SER A 21 19.07 29.28 -3.62
N ASN A 22 18.25 28.48 -4.29
CA ASN A 22 18.46 28.10 -5.70
C ASN A 22 18.58 29.29 -6.67
N LYS A 23 17.80 30.37 -6.46
CA LYS A 23 17.91 31.59 -7.28
C LYS A 23 19.30 32.25 -7.17
N SER A 24 19.83 32.32 -5.95
CA SER A 24 21.17 32.87 -5.69
C SER A 24 22.25 31.97 -6.31
N ALA A 25 22.09 30.65 -6.21
CA ALA A 25 22.98 29.69 -6.85
C ALA A 25 23.00 29.87 -8.39
N ILE A 26 21.84 29.98 -9.04
CA ILE A 26 21.74 30.21 -10.49
C ILE A 26 22.47 31.51 -10.90
N ASN A 27 22.29 32.59 -10.13
CA ASN A 27 22.95 33.87 -10.40
C ASN A 27 24.47 33.79 -10.24
N ALA A 28 24.95 33.09 -9.21
CA ALA A 28 26.37 32.84 -8.99
C ALA A 28 26.96 31.99 -10.12
N CYS A 29 26.30 30.92 -10.54
CA CYS A 29 26.69 30.11 -11.71
C CYS A 29 26.80 30.97 -12.97
N ASN A 30 25.79 31.80 -13.26
CA ASN A 30 25.82 32.69 -14.43
C ASN A 30 27.01 33.66 -14.40
N LYS A 31 27.42 34.14 -13.23
CA LYS A 31 28.59 35.02 -13.08
C LYS A 31 29.90 34.30 -13.39
N VAL A 32 30.04 33.05 -12.96
CA VAL A 32 31.23 32.23 -13.20
C VAL A 32 31.29 31.76 -14.67
N LEU A 33 30.16 31.32 -15.24
CA LEU A 33 30.06 30.88 -16.64
C LEU A 33 30.33 32.00 -17.66
N LYS A 34 30.13 33.28 -17.29
CA LYS A 34 30.57 34.41 -18.13
C LYS A 34 32.07 34.44 -18.38
N LYS A 35 32.88 33.96 -17.42
CA LYS A 35 34.34 33.89 -17.51
C LYS A 35 34.85 32.52 -17.94
N TYR A 36 34.12 31.45 -17.59
CA TYR A 36 34.48 30.06 -17.85
C TYR A 36 33.30 29.29 -18.47
N ASN A 37 33.00 29.57 -19.73
CA ASN A 37 31.81 29.03 -20.41
C ASN A 37 31.85 27.52 -20.67
N THR A 38 33.03 26.88 -20.66
CA THR A 38 33.21 25.44 -20.89
C THR A 38 33.32 24.62 -19.61
N ASN A 39 33.24 25.23 -18.42
CA ASN A 39 33.38 24.51 -17.17
C ASN A 39 32.16 23.62 -16.89
N THR A 40 32.34 22.29 -16.98
CA THR A 40 31.30 21.27 -16.82
C THR A 40 30.71 21.25 -15.42
N LEU A 41 31.54 21.35 -14.38
CA LEU A 41 31.10 21.36 -12.98
C LEU A 41 30.13 22.52 -12.68
N VAL A 42 30.45 23.73 -13.11
CA VAL A 42 29.58 24.91 -12.87
C VAL A 42 28.27 24.79 -13.65
N LYS A 43 28.29 24.17 -14.84
CA LYS A 43 27.05 23.84 -15.58
C LYS A 43 26.21 22.81 -14.85
N ALA A 44 26.83 21.76 -14.28
CA ALA A 44 26.14 20.75 -13.49
C ALA A 44 25.50 21.37 -12.24
N LEU A 45 26.21 22.24 -11.52
CA LEU A 45 25.69 22.96 -10.35
C LEU A 45 24.52 23.88 -10.72
N LYS A 46 24.58 24.53 -11.89
CA LYS A 46 23.46 25.31 -12.42
C LYS A 46 22.27 24.43 -12.75
N ALA A 47 22.48 23.29 -13.41
CA ALA A 47 21.42 22.32 -13.71
C ALA A 47 20.74 21.83 -12.42
N LEU A 48 21.52 21.53 -11.37
CA LEU A 48 20.98 21.12 -10.06
C LEU A 48 20.09 22.19 -9.44
N ALA A 49 20.53 23.46 -9.45
CA ALA A 49 19.72 24.56 -8.95
C ALA A 49 18.42 24.77 -9.75
N LEU A 50 18.44 24.54 -11.06
CA LEU A 50 17.28 24.62 -11.94
C LEU A 50 16.30 23.47 -11.67
N THR A 51 16.78 22.24 -11.53
CA THR A 51 15.97 21.07 -11.17
C THR A 51 15.27 21.29 -9.82
N ARG A 52 15.99 21.76 -8.79
CA ARG A 52 15.42 22.11 -7.48
C ARG A 52 14.45 23.30 -7.52
N SER A 53 14.48 24.11 -8.58
CA SER A 53 13.56 25.23 -8.80
C SER A 53 12.38 24.87 -9.71
N GLN A 54 12.20 23.58 -10.05
CA GLN A 54 11.18 23.09 -10.99
C GLN A 54 11.28 23.71 -12.40
N LYS A 55 12.47 24.17 -12.80
CA LYS A 55 12.76 24.68 -14.14
C LYS A 55 13.34 23.57 -15.01
N VAL A 56 12.54 22.53 -15.24
CA VAL A 56 12.95 21.26 -15.85
C VAL A 56 13.55 21.46 -17.24
N GLU A 57 12.92 22.26 -18.10
CA GLU A 57 13.34 22.47 -19.50
C GLU A 57 14.73 23.12 -19.59
N GLU A 58 14.99 24.16 -18.79
CA GLU A 58 16.30 24.82 -18.72
C GLU A 58 17.38 23.88 -18.15
N ALA A 59 17.01 23.02 -17.19
CA ALA A 59 17.92 22.03 -16.60
C ALA A 59 18.31 20.95 -17.62
N LEU A 60 17.35 20.48 -18.43
CA LEU A 60 17.57 19.46 -19.45
C LEU A 60 18.59 19.89 -20.50
N VAL A 61 18.53 21.13 -20.97
CA VAL A 61 19.49 21.69 -21.93
C VAL A 61 20.92 21.55 -21.42
N LEU A 62 21.18 21.96 -20.18
CA LEU A 62 22.51 21.90 -19.57
C LEU A 62 22.94 20.46 -19.31
N CYS A 63 22.01 19.63 -18.82
CA CYS A 63 22.24 18.21 -18.59
C CYS A 63 22.70 17.49 -19.87
N ASP A 64 21.98 17.74 -20.96
CA ASP A 64 22.23 17.16 -22.28
C ASP A 64 23.56 17.62 -22.91
N GLU A 65 23.94 18.87 -22.70
CA GLU A 65 25.24 19.41 -23.10
C GLU A 65 26.38 18.70 -22.36
N ILE A 66 26.22 18.45 -21.06
CA ILE A 66 27.22 17.76 -20.24
C ILE A 66 27.35 16.31 -20.67
N LEU A 67 26.23 15.59 -20.82
CA LEU A 67 26.20 14.18 -21.23
C LEU A 67 26.76 13.94 -22.64
N ALA A 68 26.78 14.96 -23.51
CA ALA A 68 27.42 14.86 -24.83
C ALA A 68 28.96 14.76 -24.74
N THR A 69 29.54 15.11 -23.60
CA THR A 69 30.98 14.97 -23.32
C THR A 69 31.22 13.80 -22.37
N VAL A 70 32.34 13.10 -22.51
CA VAL A 70 32.69 12.02 -21.57
C VAL A 70 33.28 12.65 -20.31
N VAL A 71 32.44 12.81 -19.29
CA VAL A 71 32.82 13.32 -17.97
C VAL A 71 33.54 12.22 -17.19
N THR A 72 34.72 12.53 -16.65
CA THR A 72 35.50 11.60 -15.80
C THR A 72 35.84 12.21 -14.44
N ASP A 73 35.55 13.48 -14.22
CA ASP A 73 35.82 14.15 -12.95
C ASP A 73 34.72 13.84 -11.92
N ASP A 74 35.13 13.39 -10.74
CA ASP A 74 34.23 12.95 -9.67
C ASP A 74 33.25 14.06 -9.24
N SER A 75 33.73 15.30 -9.15
CA SER A 75 32.90 16.44 -8.75
C SER A 75 31.70 16.68 -9.67
N THR A 76 31.89 16.59 -11.00
CA THR A 76 30.80 16.75 -11.96
C THR A 76 29.92 15.50 -11.98
N LEU A 77 30.49 14.29 -11.91
CA LEU A 77 29.72 13.04 -11.85
C LEU A 77 28.78 13.00 -10.64
N SER A 78 29.25 13.42 -9.47
CA SER A 78 28.47 13.49 -8.23
C SER A 78 27.31 14.49 -8.35
N VAL A 79 27.57 15.71 -8.83
CA VAL A 79 26.52 16.72 -9.04
C VAL A 79 25.51 16.25 -10.09
N MET A 80 25.98 15.67 -11.20
CA MET A 80 25.12 15.14 -12.26
C MET A 80 24.26 13.97 -11.78
N THR A 81 24.75 13.16 -10.84
CA THR A 81 23.94 12.10 -10.20
C THR A 81 22.70 12.69 -9.53
N HIS A 82 22.85 13.81 -8.79
CA HIS A 82 21.71 14.50 -8.18
C HIS A 82 20.77 15.14 -9.21
N VAL A 83 21.32 15.68 -10.31
CA VAL A 83 20.52 16.25 -11.41
C VAL A 83 19.69 15.16 -12.09
N LEU A 84 20.32 14.05 -12.48
CA LEU A 84 19.68 12.96 -13.21
C LEU A 84 18.65 12.23 -12.36
N LYS A 85 18.92 12.02 -11.07
CA LYS A 85 17.92 11.52 -10.10
C LYS A 85 16.70 12.45 -10.04
N GLY A 86 16.91 13.76 -9.88
CA GLY A 86 15.83 14.75 -9.80
C GLY A 86 15.02 14.92 -11.08
N LEU A 87 15.57 14.52 -12.24
CA LEU A 87 14.90 14.50 -13.54
C LEU A 87 14.36 13.09 -13.92
N ALA A 88 14.49 12.11 -13.02
CA ALA A 88 14.14 10.71 -13.26
C ALA A 88 14.85 10.07 -14.48
N ARG A 89 16.05 10.54 -14.86
CA ARG A 89 16.85 10.01 -15.99
C ARG A 89 17.95 9.05 -15.50
N ASN A 90 17.56 7.95 -14.86
CA ASN A 90 18.50 6.99 -14.27
C ASN A 90 19.25 6.19 -15.35
N SER A 91 18.64 5.93 -16.50
CA SER A 91 19.29 5.29 -17.65
C SER A 91 20.52 6.07 -18.13
N ASP A 92 20.40 7.40 -18.23
CA ASP A 92 21.52 8.29 -18.58
C ASP A 92 22.60 8.35 -17.49
N MET A 93 22.20 8.29 -16.21
CA MET A 93 23.15 8.21 -15.09
C MET A 93 24.01 6.94 -15.20
N VAL A 94 23.38 5.79 -15.49
CA VAL A 94 24.10 4.53 -15.71
C VAL A 94 25.06 4.65 -16.89
N ALA A 95 24.60 5.18 -18.03
CA ALA A 95 25.42 5.35 -19.22
C ALA A 95 26.62 6.29 -18.98
N MET A 96 26.41 7.36 -18.20
CA MET A 96 27.46 8.31 -17.78
C MET A 96 28.59 7.59 -17.04
N PHE A 97 28.26 6.80 -16.00
CA PHE A 97 29.27 6.06 -15.24
C PHE A 97 29.90 4.91 -16.05
N ASP A 98 29.14 4.21 -16.88
CA ASP A 98 29.69 3.16 -17.76
C ASP A 98 30.76 3.73 -18.72
N ASN A 99 30.51 4.93 -19.28
CA ASN A 99 31.46 5.58 -20.18
C ASN A 99 32.69 6.11 -19.42
N ALA A 100 32.51 6.65 -18.21
CA ALA A 100 33.62 7.09 -17.37
C ALA A 100 34.56 5.93 -17.01
N PHE A 101 34.01 4.80 -16.54
CA PHE A 101 34.82 3.63 -16.18
C PHE A 101 35.48 2.96 -17.40
N LYS A 102 34.85 2.97 -18.57
CA LYS A 102 35.48 2.51 -19.82
C LYS A 102 36.70 3.35 -20.21
N GLN A 103 36.67 4.67 -19.96
CA GLN A 103 37.82 5.54 -20.24
C GLN A 103 38.95 5.37 -19.23
N GLN A 104 38.62 5.08 -17.97
CA GLN A 104 39.61 4.87 -16.91
C GLN A 104 39.42 3.51 -16.21
N PRO A 105 39.70 2.37 -16.87
CA PRO A 105 39.45 1.03 -16.31
C PRO A 105 40.28 0.69 -15.06
N GLN A 106 41.35 1.45 -14.80
CA GLN A 106 42.20 1.26 -13.61
C GLN A 106 41.69 1.99 -12.37
N SER A 107 40.64 2.82 -12.49
CA SER A 107 40.02 3.47 -11.34
C SER A 107 39.02 2.54 -10.67
N GLU A 108 39.38 2.02 -9.50
CA GLU A 108 38.52 1.17 -8.67
C GLU A 108 37.28 1.93 -8.19
N GLU A 109 37.44 3.21 -7.85
CA GLU A 109 36.36 4.10 -7.43
C GLU A 109 35.31 4.28 -8.54
N LEU A 110 35.73 4.55 -9.78
CA LEU A 110 34.80 4.64 -10.91
C LEU A 110 34.11 3.30 -11.15
N GLY A 111 34.83 2.18 -11.04
CA GLY A 111 34.24 0.85 -11.14
C GLY A 111 33.14 0.63 -10.08
N ALA A 112 33.39 1.02 -8.83
CA ALA A 112 32.43 0.94 -7.74
C ALA A 112 31.22 1.85 -7.99
N GLN A 113 31.42 3.10 -8.42
CA GLN A 113 30.32 4.03 -8.75
C GLN A 113 29.48 3.53 -9.93
N THR A 114 30.10 2.94 -10.95
CA THR A 114 29.37 2.26 -12.04
C THR A 114 28.53 1.11 -11.51
N PHE A 115 29.09 0.25 -10.66
CA PHE A 115 28.33 -0.82 -10.00
C PHE A 115 27.15 -0.26 -9.21
N PHE A 116 27.34 0.79 -8.41
CA PHE A 116 26.28 1.43 -7.63
C PHE A 116 25.19 2.06 -8.51
N ALA A 117 25.54 2.65 -9.66
CA ALA A 117 24.55 3.16 -10.60
C ALA A 117 23.65 2.04 -11.14
N HIS A 118 24.21 0.86 -11.45
CA HIS A 118 23.42 -0.31 -11.85
C HIS A 118 22.59 -0.89 -10.69
N VAL A 119 23.09 -0.86 -9.45
CA VAL A 119 22.32 -1.27 -8.26
C VAL A 119 21.09 -0.38 -8.08
N ARG A 120 21.23 0.95 -8.22
CA ARG A 120 20.11 1.91 -8.08
C ARG A 120 18.99 1.72 -9.09
N THR A 121 19.30 1.18 -10.26
CA THR A 121 18.30 0.88 -11.30
C THR A 121 17.81 -0.57 -11.25
N GLY A 122 18.33 -1.37 -10.31
CA GLY A 122 18.07 -2.80 -10.21
C GLY A 122 18.46 -3.57 -11.48
N ASN A 123 19.50 -3.14 -12.20
CA ASN A 123 20.01 -3.84 -13.38
C ASN A 123 21.00 -4.93 -12.95
N TRP A 124 20.47 -6.02 -12.38
CA TRP A 124 21.28 -7.06 -11.72
C TRP A 124 22.23 -7.80 -12.67
N LYS A 125 21.83 -7.97 -13.93
CA LYS A 125 22.70 -8.54 -14.99
C LYS A 125 23.95 -7.68 -15.20
N SER A 126 23.78 -6.37 -15.30
CA SER A 126 24.92 -5.46 -15.47
C SER A 126 25.75 -5.37 -14.19
N CYS A 127 25.13 -5.40 -13.00
CA CYS A 127 25.84 -5.49 -11.72
C CYS A 127 26.78 -6.71 -11.71
N GLN A 128 26.27 -7.89 -12.08
CA GLN A 128 27.04 -9.13 -12.17
C GLN A 128 28.23 -9.02 -13.13
N GLN A 129 28.03 -8.40 -14.29
CA GLN A 129 29.09 -8.22 -15.30
C GLN A 129 30.16 -7.21 -14.86
N VAL A 130 29.76 -6.08 -14.27
CA VAL A 130 30.67 -5.05 -13.75
C VAL A 130 31.50 -5.60 -12.61
N ALA A 131 30.87 -6.27 -11.63
CA ALA A 131 31.58 -6.89 -10.52
C ALA A 131 32.58 -7.97 -10.99
N THR A 132 32.20 -8.78 -11.98
CA THR A 132 33.12 -9.76 -12.60
C THR A 132 34.33 -9.08 -13.25
N ARG A 133 34.11 -7.93 -13.92
CA ARG A 133 35.21 -7.15 -14.53
C ARG A 133 36.12 -6.54 -13.45
N MET A 134 35.53 -6.00 -12.37
CA MET A 134 36.29 -5.47 -11.24
C MET A 134 37.14 -6.55 -10.58
N HIS A 135 36.60 -7.74 -10.32
CA HIS A 135 37.39 -8.84 -9.78
C HIS A 135 38.55 -9.22 -10.70
N LYS A 136 38.34 -9.30 -12.03
CA LYS A 136 39.43 -9.58 -12.98
C LYS A 136 40.53 -8.52 -12.95
N GLN A 137 40.17 -7.26 -12.73
CA GLN A 137 41.11 -6.13 -12.76
C GLN A 137 41.85 -5.94 -11.42
N PHE A 138 41.15 -6.02 -10.30
CA PHE A 138 41.68 -5.67 -8.97
C PHE A 138 41.95 -6.89 -8.08
N GLN A 139 41.45 -8.07 -8.45
CA GLN A 139 41.70 -9.36 -7.78
C GLN A 139 41.26 -9.41 -6.31
N GLU A 140 40.31 -8.57 -5.91
CA GLU A 140 39.73 -8.62 -4.57
C GLU A 140 38.52 -9.57 -4.49
N ASP A 141 38.43 -10.34 -3.39
CA ASP A 141 37.38 -11.33 -3.19
C ASP A 141 35.98 -10.70 -3.02
N ARG A 142 35.88 -9.49 -2.46
CA ARG A 142 34.58 -8.81 -2.28
C ARG A 142 33.82 -8.66 -3.60
N TYR A 143 34.54 -8.47 -4.71
CA TYR A 143 33.94 -8.36 -6.04
C TYR A 143 33.42 -9.69 -6.59
N VAL A 144 33.97 -10.82 -6.13
CA VAL A 144 33.37 -12.14 -6.39
C VAL A 144 31.98 -12.19 -5.75
N TYR A 145 31.87 -11.78 -4.48
CA TYR A 145 30.60 -11.82 -3.76
C TYR A 145 29.60 -10.76 -4.25
N TRP A 146 30.06 -9.62 -4.76
CA TRP A 146 29.20 -8.69 -5.51
C TRP A 146 28.63 -9.34 -6.77
N ALA A 147 29.46 -10.05 -7.54
CA ALA A 147 29.01 -10.77 -8.73
C ALA A 147 28.05 -11.93 -8.40
N VAL A 148 28.33 -12.68 -7.33
CA VAL A 148 27.46 -13.75 -6.80
C VAL A 148 26.11 -13.20 -6.39
N THR A 149 26.08 -12.12 -5.60
CA THR A 149 24.84 -11.49 -5.15
C THR A 149 24.07 -10.92 -6.34
N GLY A 150 24.75 -10.28 -7.30
CA GLY A 150 24.12 -9.83 -8.55
C GLY A 150 23.50 -10.98 -9.36
N ALA A 151 24.16 -12.15 -9.42
CA ALA A 151 23.61 -13.34 -10.07
C ALA A 151 22.37 -13.89 -9.34
N ILE A 152 22.37 -13.91 -8.00
CA ILE A 152 21.22 -14.35 -7.18
C ILE A 152 20.04 -13.39 -7.36
N LEU A 153 20.28 -12.07 -7.27
CA LEU A 153 19.23 -11.07 -7.49
C LEU A 153 18.66 -11.14 -8.91
N GLN A 154 19.51 -11.35 -9.91
CA GLN A 154 19.05 -11.60 -11.28
C GLN A 154 18.22 -12.90 -11.36
N ALA A 155 18.63 -13.95 -10.67
CA ALA A 155 17.94 -15.24 -10.68
C ALA A 155 16.54 -15.18 -10.04
N ASN A 156 16.37 -14.27 -9.07
CA ASN A 156 15.13 -14.06 -8.33
C ASN A 156 14.25 -12.95 -8.92
N ASP A 157 14.71 -12.24 -9.95
CA ASP A 157 13.93 -11.22 -10.65
C ASP A 157 12.74 -11.86 -11.39
N LEU A 158 11.56 -11.22 -11.32
CA LEU A 158 10.30 -11.75 -11.87
C LEU A 158 10.38 -11.98 -13.39
N GLY A 159 11.20 -11.19 -14.09
CA GLY A 159 11.42 -11.31 -15.52
C GLY A 159 12.35 -12.46 -15.94
N THR A 160 12.98 -13.17 -15.00
CA THR A 160 13.98 -14.20 -15.31
C THR A 160 13.34 -15.57 -15.55
N PRO A 161 13.53 -16.18 -16.74
CA PRO A 161 13.01 -17.52 -17.03
C PRO A 161 13.60 -18.62 -16.10
N PRO A 162 12.82 -19.68 -15.75
CA PRO A 162 13.27 -20.72 -14.82
C PRO A 162 14.55 -21.47 -15.21
N ASN A 163 14.78 -21.68 -16.51
CA ASN A 163 16.00 -22.30 -17.03
C ASN A 163 17.23 -21.39 -16.80
N ILE A 164 17.08 -20.07 -16.94
CA ILE A 164 18.14 -19.10 -16.69
C ILE A 164 18.42 -18.99 -15.19
N ARG A 165 17.39 -19.03 -14.33
CA ARG A 165 17.53 -19.04 -12.87
C ARG A 165 18.51 -20.12 -12.40
N THR A 166 18.32 -21.37 -12.85
CA THR A 166 19.21 -22.49 -12.48
C THR A 166 20.66 -22.25 -12.94
N LEU A 167 20.85 -21.70 -14.14
CA LEU A 167 22.19 -21.40 -14.67
C LEU A 167 22.89 -20.30 -13.86
N LEU A 168 22.15 -19.28 -13.40
CA LEU A 168 22.68 -18.20 -12.57
C LEU A 168 23.11 -18.71 -11.19
N TYR A 169 22.35 -19.59 -10.56
CA TYR A 169 22.77 -20.23 -9.31
C TYR A 169 24.00 -21.14 -9.50
N LYS A 170 24.09 -21.89 -10.61
CA LYS A 170 25.31 -22.66 -10.95
C LYS A 170 26.53 -21.75 -11.16
N LEU A 171 26.33 -20.59 -11.78
CA LEU A 171 27.38 -19.59 -11.94
C LEU A 171 27.84 -19.04 -10.58
N ALA A 172 26.89 -18.72 -9.70
CA ALA A 172 27.16 -18.26 -8.33
C ALA A 172 27.93 -19.31 -7.53
N HIS A 173 27.51 -20.59 -7.57
CA HIS A 173 28.21 -21.71 -6.91
C HIS A 173 29.65 -21.84 -7.39
N ARG A 174 29.87 -21.79 -8.72
CA ARG A 174 31.22 -21.82 -9.29
C ARG A 174 32.08 -20.65 -8.80
N HIS A 175 31.52 -19.45 -8.68
CA HIS A 175 32.25 -18.28 -8.19
C HIS A 175 32.64 -18.40 -6.71
N VAL A 176 31.72 -18.87 -5.86
CA VAL A 176 32.02 -19.08 -4.44
C VAL A 176 33.05 -20.20 -4.25
N THR A 177 32.93 -21.32 -4.96
CA THR A 177 33.83 -22.48 -4.83
C THR A 177 35.22 -22.24 -5.41
N SER A 178 35.35 -21.37 -6.42
CA SER A 178 36.64 -20.98 -7.00
C SER A 178 37.32 -19.81 -6.29
N CYS A 179 36.66 -19.18 -5.31
CA CYS A 179 37.24 -18.11 -4.52
C CYS A 179 38.38 -18.67 -3.63
N PRO A 180 39.57 -18.05 -3.61
CA PRO A 180 40.68 -18.51 -2.77
C PRO A 180 40.34 -18.51 -1.27
N THR A 181 39.51 -17.55 -0.84
CA THR A 181 39.09 -17.40 0.55
C THR A 181 37.82 -18.22 0.81
N PRO A 182 37.85 -19.16 1.77
CA PRO A 182 36.67 -19.96 2.12
C PRO A 182 35.48 -19.10 2.56
N SER A 183 34.27 -19.52 2.19
CA SER A 183 33.05 -18.77 2.49
C SER A 183 32.77 -18.62 3.99
N TYR A 184 33.21 -19.55 4.82
CA TYR A 184 33.04 -19.50 6.28
C TYR A 184 33.91 -18.46 7.00
N MET A 185 34.76 -17.72 6.29
CA MET A 185 35.53 -16.59 6.86
C MET A 185 34.65 -15.39 7.23
N ALA A 186 33.46 -15.27 6.65
CA ALA A 186 32.49 -14.27 7.02
C ALA A 186 31.08 -14.89 7.06
N VAL A 187 30.29 -14.51 8.07
CA VAL A 187 28.94 -15.07 8.29
C VAL A 187 28.03 -14.85 7.08
N ASP A 188 28.03 -13.65 6.50
CA ASP A 188 27.23 -13.32 5.31
C ASP A 188 27.66 -14.12 4.07
N ARG A 189 28.96 -14.34 3.89
CA ARG A 189 29.50 -15.17 2.79
C ARG A 189 29.11 -16.64 2.97
N PHE A 190 29.15 -17.13 4.21
CA PHE A 190 28.68 -18.48 4.57
C PHE A 190 27.19 -18.64 4.29
N HIS A 191 26.37 -17.68 4.73
CA HIS A 191 24.94 -17.67 4.47
C HIS A 191 24.63 -17.70 2.96
N LEU A 192 25.26 -16.84 2.15
CA LEU A 192 25.10 -16.87 0.69
C LEU A 192 25.44 -18.24 0.10
N HIS A 193 26.51 -18.87 0.57
CA HIS A 193 26.89 -20.21 0.11
C HIS A 193 25.79 -21.23 0.43
N LEU A 194 25.24 -21.21 1.64
CA LEU A 194 24.13 -22.10 2.01
C LEU A 194 22.88 -21.88 1.14
N ILE A 195 22.50 -20.64 0.86
CA ILE A 195 21.37 -20.31 -0.01
C ILE A 195 21.59 -20.87 -1.42
N ILE A 196 22.80 -20.73 -1.98
CA ILE A 196 23.13 -21.28 -3.30
C ILE A 196 22.99 -22.80 -3.31
N LEU A 197 23.52 -23.48 -2.28
CA LEU A 197 23.46 -24.94 -2.19
C LEU A 197 22.02 -25.44 -1.99
N GLN A 198 21.21 -24.70 -1.20
CA GLN A 198 19.79 -24.96 -1.01
C GLN A 198 19.02 -24.87 -2.34
N GLU A 199 19.21 -23.81 -3.11
CA GLU A 199 18.51 -23.60 -4.39
C GLU A 199 18.96 -24.61 -5.46
N LEU A 200 20.23 -25.03 -5.44
CA LEU A 200 20.74 -26.09 -6.32
C LEU A 200 20.49 -27.51 -5.81
N GLN A 201 19.91 -27.66 -4.61
CA GLN A 201 19.67 -28.94 -3.95
C GLN A 201 20.95 -29.79 -3.78
N LEU A 202 22.10 -29.13 -3.57
CA LEU A 202 23.39 -29.78 -3.34
C LEU A 202 23.55 -30.10 -1.85
N TRP A 203 22.73 -31.04 -1.37
CA TRP A 203 22.56 -31.34 0.05
C TRP A 203 23.82 -31.85 0.73
N ASP A 204 24.63 -32.67 0.06
CA ASP A 204 25.82 -33.26 0.66
C ASP A 204 26.94 -32.22 0.86
N GLU A 205 27.08 -31.27 -0.09
CA GLU A 205 27.98 -30.13 0.04
C GLU A 205 27.52 -29.21 1.18
N ALA A 206 26.21 -28.91 1.26
CA ALA A 206 25.66 -28.10 2.35
C ALA A 206 25.90 -28.76 3.70
N ASN A 207 25.68 -30.07 3.80
CA ASN A 207 25.90 -30.83 5.03
C ASN A 207 27.37 -30.81 5.43
N THR A 208 28.30 -30.93 4.49
CA THR A 208 29.74 -30.85 4.75
C THR A 208 30.13 -29.50 5.36
N LEU A 209 29.56 -28.41 4.86
CA LEU A 209 29.78 -27.07 5.43
C LEU A 209 29.16 -26.92 6.82
N LEU A 210 27.90 -27.33 6.98
CA LEU A 210 27.13 -27.20 8.22
C LEU A 210 27.73 -28.04 9.35
N GLU A 211 28.19 -29.25 9.05
CA GLU A 211 28.70 -30.19 10.06
C GLU A 211 30.16 -29.96 10.46
N SER A 212 30.87 -29.07 9.75
CA SER A 212 32.20 -28.63 10.16
C SER A 212 32.15 -27.88 11.51
N ASP A 213 33.24 -27.94 12.29
CA ASP A 213 33.32 -27.23 13.58
C ASP A 213 33.05 -25.73 13.43
N VAL A 214 33.55 -25.13 12.34
CA VAL A 214 33.33 -23.71 12.01
C VAL A 214 31.87 -23.47 11.63
N GLY A 215 31.26 -24.33 10.81
CA GLY A 215 29.85 -24.23 10.43
C GLY A 215 28.91 -24.32 11.62
N LYS A 216 29.14 -25.28 12.53
CA LYS A 216 28.42 -25.41 13.80
C LYS A 216 28.55 -24.15 14.66
N SER A 217 29.77 -23.62 14.77
CA SER A 217 30.01 -22.38 15.50
C SER A 217 29.25 -21.20 14.89
N ILE A 218 29.28 -21.03 13.57
CA ILE A 218 28.57 -19.94 12.87
C ILE A 218 27.05 -20.07 13.08
N CYS A 219 26.46 -21.24 12.85
CA CYS A 219 25.04 -21.47 13.06
C CYS A 219 24.62 -21.35 14.53
N SER A 220 25.52 -21.51 15.50
CA SER A 220 25.22 -21.24 16.91
C SER A 220 25.18 -19.75 17.25
N ALA A 221 25.95 -18.92 16.52
CA ALA A 221 26.09 -17.50 16.78
C ALA A 221 25.27 -16.60 15.85
N SER A 222 24.79 -17.12 14.71
CA SER A 222 24.01 -16.40 13.70
C SER A 222 22.62 -17.00 13.54
N LEU A 223 21.59 -16.21 13.84
CA LEU A 223 20.18 -16.61 13.70
C LEU A 223 19.85 -16.98 12.25
N VAL A 224 20.21 -16.11 11.30
CA VAL A 224 19.93 -16.30 9.86
C VAL A 224 20.57 -17.60 9.36
N CYS A 225 21.83 -17.88 9.71
CA CYS A 225 22.47 -19.14 9.30
C CYS A 225 21.85 -20.37 9.98
N ASN A 226 21.38 -20.25 11.23
CA ASN A 226 20.68 -21.34 11.91
C ASN A 226 19.32 -21.63 11.27
N GLU A 227 18.58 -20.59 10.87
CA GLU A 227 17.31 -20.70 10.16
C GLU A 227 17.50 -21.38 8.79
N THR A 228 18.45 -20.91 7.98
CA THR A 228 18.79 -21.58 6.70
C THR A 228 19.19 -23.04 6.89
N ARG A 229 19.96 -23.34 7.95
CA ARG A 229 20.31 -24.73 8.29
C ARG A 229 19.07 -25.57 8.61
N ARG A 230 18.11 -25.06 9.40
CA ARG A 230 16.83 -25.75 9.67
C ARG A 230 16.08 -26.01 8.37
N GLU A 231 15.98 -25.02 7.50
CA GLU A 231 15.31 -25.16 6.20
C GLU A 231 15.95 -26.21 5.30
N ILE A 232 17.29 -26.25 5.24
CA ILE A 232 18.03 -27.27 4.48
C ILE A 232 17.73 -28.66 5.02
N TRP A 233 17.80 -28.86 6.34
CA TRP A 233 17.49 -30.17 6.97
C TRP A 233 16.03 -30.58 6.74
N ARG A 234 15.09 -29.63 6.88
CA ARG A 234 13.66 -29.82 6.57
C ARG A 234 13.45 -30.28 5.13
N LYS A 235 14.02 -29.55 4.14
CA LYS A 235 13.91 -29.89 2.71
C LYS A 235 14.55 -31.23 2.35
N ARG A 236 15.56 -31.66 3.11
CA ARG A 236 16.20 -32.98 2.97
C ARG A 236 15.43 -34.12 3.65
N GLY A 237 14.42 -33.80 4.47
CA GLY A 237 13.65 -34.78 5.23
C GLY A 237 14.28 -35.20 6.57
N LEU A 238 15.27 -34.46 7.07
CA LEU A 238 15.99 -34.74 8.33
C LEU A 238 15.23 -34.20 9.56
N TYR A 239 13.92 -34.46 9.62
CA TYR A 239 13.05 -33.97 10.71
C TYR A 239 13.44 -34.57 12.06
N LYS A 240 13.76 -35.88 12.09
CA LYS A 240 14.13 -36.58 13.32
C LYS A 240 15.43 -36.06 13.91
N ASP A 241 16.47 -35.92 13.08
CA ASP A 241 17.77 -35.40 13.51
C ASP A 241 17.65 -33.96 14.05
N GLU A 242 16.84 -33.12 13.39
CA GLU A 242 16.58 -31.77 13.88
C GLU A 242 15.82 -31.79 15.22
N GLY A 243 14.83 -32.66 15.35
CA GLY A 243 14.07 -32.84 16.59
C GLY A 243 14.94 -33.28 17.76
N GLU A 244 15.85 -34.25 17.55
CA GLU A 244 16.78 -34.73 18.58
C GLU A 244 17.72 -33.60 19.05
N ARG A 245 18.30 -32.86 18.10
CA ARG A 245 19.13 -31.70 18.40
C ARG A 245 18.35 -30.62 19.16
N ALA A 246 17.11 -30.34 18.75
CA ALA A 246 16.25 -29.37 19.42
C ALA A 246 15.88 -29.82 20.84
N GLN A 247 15.59 -31.11 21.06
CA GLN A 247 15.36 -31.66 22.40
C GLN A 247 16.58 -31.48 23.31
N GLU A 248 17.79 -31.72 22.81
CA GLU A 248 19.02 -31.51 23.58
C GLU A 248 19.17 -30.05 24.01
N LYS A 249 18.94 -29.11 23.09
CA LYS A 249 18.95 -27.68 23.41
C LYS A 249 17.91 -27.28 24.45
N ILE A 250 16.68 -27.80 24.32
CA ILE A 250 15.61 -27.54 25.28
C ILE A 250 15.98 -28.09 26.67
N LYS A 251 16.58 -29.29 26.74
CA LYS A 251 17.12 -29.84 28.00
C LYS A 251 18.20 -28.94 28.60
N ASN A 252 18.99 -28.28 27.76
CA ASN A 252 20.00 -27.30 28.15
C ASN A 252 19.44 -25.87 28.35
N ASN A 253 18.15 -25.76 28.68
CA ASN A 253 17.46 -24.51 28.99
C ASN A 253 17.29 -23.52 27.82
N ASP A 254 17.44 -23.97 26.57
CA ASP A 254 17.01 -23.18 25.41
C ASP A 254 15.48 -23.16 25.36
N ARG A 255 14.90 -21.96 25.27
CA ARG A 255 13.44 -21.75 25.24
C ARG A 255 12.97 -21.06 23.96
N ASN A 256 13.83 -21.02 22.94
CA ASN A 256 13.46 -20.52 21.63
C ASN A 256 12.33 -21.36 21.03
N TRP A 257 11.25 -20.71 20.62
CA TRP A 257 10.06 -21.35 20.05
C TRP A 257 10.39 -22.24 18.84
N LEU A 258 11.37 -21.87 18.01
CA LEU A 258 11.76 -22.66 16.84
C LEU A 258 12.30 -24.04 17.22
N GLU A 259 12.92 -24.20 18.40
CA GLU A 259 13.35 -25.53 18.87
C GLU A 259 12.12 -26.39 19.22
N PHE A 260 11.08 -25.82 19.83
CA PHE A 260 9.83 -26.54 20.09
C PHE A 260 9.12 -26.93 18.78
N VAL A 261 9.08 -26.03 17.80
CA VAL A 261 8.54 -26.35 16.45
C VAL A 261 9.30 -27.50 15.83
N SER A 262 10.65 -27.51 15.91
CA SER A 262 11.47 -28.62 15.43
C SER A 262 11.15 -29.97 16.12
N VAL A 263 10.88 -29.96 17.43
CA VAL A 263 10.46 -31.17 18.16
C VAL A 263 9.07 -31.63 17.72
N ILE A 264 8.13 -30.70 17.48
CA ILE A 264 6.79 -31.01 16.99
C ILE A 264 6.87 -31.58 15.56
N ASP A 265 7.58 -30.91 14.65
CA ASP A 265 7.79 -31.37 13.27
C ASP A 265 8.35 -32.80 13.23
N ALA A 266 9.29 -33.11 14.12
CA ALA A 266 9.86 -34.46 14.24
C ALA A 266 8.84 -35.52 14.69
N ALA A 267 7.88 -35.15 15.53
CA ALA A 267 6.82 -36.06 15.97
C ALA A 267 5.92 -36.49 14.79
N PHE A 268 5.69 -35.58 13.83
CA PHE A 268 4.87 -35.82 12.64
C PHE A 268 5.67 -36.30 11.42
N ALA A 269 6.98 -36.53 11.53
CA ALA A 269 7.85 -36.84 10.39
C ALA A 269 7.39 -38.04 9.55
N SER A 270 6.80 -39.08 10.17
CA SER A 270 6.33 -40.29 9.48
C SER A 270 5.01 -40.10 8.71
N VAL A 271 4.35 -38.95 8.87
CA VAL A 271 3.10 -38.60 8.17
C VAL A 271 3.27 -37.38 7.26
N GLN A 272 4.50 -36.92 7.05
CA GLN A 272 4.80 -35.85 6.11
C GLN A 272 4.91 -36.40 4.68
N GLY A 273 3.80 -36.39 3.93
CA GLY A 273 3.75 -36.79 2.53
C GLY A 273 2.32 -37.06 2.03
N PRO A 274 2.11 -37.16 0.70
CA PRO A 274 0.78 -37.39 0.13
C PRO A 274 0.23 -38.81 0.37
N ASP A 275 1.11 -39.81 0.53
CA ASP A 275 0.74 -41.21 0.76
C ASP A 275 1.12 -41.64 2.18
N VAL A 276 0.21 -41.45 3.13
CA VAL A 276 0.42 -41.83 4.53
C VAL A 276 0.02 -43.30 4.74
N SER A 277 1.00 -44.16 5.04
CA SER A 277 0.72 -45.56 5.39
C SER A 277 0.16 -45.70 6.81
N GLU A 278 -0.56 -46.80 7.07
CA GLU A 278 -1.06 -47.12 8.41
C GLU A 278 0.10 -47.34 9.41
N GLU A 279 1.23 -47.88 8.93
CA GLU A 279 2.45 -47.99 9.72
C GLU A 279 3.02 -46.61 10.09
N GLY A 280 2.99 -45.65 9.18
CA GLY A 280 3.44 -44.27 9.42
C GLY A 280 2.58 -43.54 10.45
N LYS A 281 1.26 -43.79 10.45
CA LYS A 281 0.34 -43.28 11.50
C LYS A 281 0.62 -43.90 12.86
N SER A 282 0.88 -45.21 12.91
CA SER A 282 1.23 -45.90 14.16
C SER A 282 2.54 -45.36 14.74
N GLU A 283 3.55 -45.14 13.90
CA GLU A 283 4.82 -44.53 14.33
C GLU A 283 4.62 -43.10 14.84
N CYS A 284 3.82 -42.29 14.12
CA CYS A 284 3.49 -40.93 14.52
C CYS A 284 2.80 -40.91 15.90
N PHE A 285 1.85 -41.81 16.12
CA PHE A 285 1.15 -41.94 17.39
C PHE A 285 2.13 -42.21 18.56
N GLU A 286 3.09 -43.11 18.38
CA GLU A 286 4.13 -43.36 19.39
C GLU A 286 5.05 -42.14 19.61
N ASN A 287 5.41 -41.43 18.54
CA ASN A 287 6.27 -40.26 18.62
C ASN A 287 5.57 -39.07 19.31
N ILE A 288 4.27 -38.89 19.07
CA ILE A 288 3.44 -37.92 19.78
C ILE A 288 3.43 -38.25 21.28
N ALA A 289 3.22 -39.52 21.66
CA ALA A 289 3.24 -39.92 23.07
C ALA A 289 4.59 -39.60 23.76
N LYS A 290 5.73 -39.91 23.11
CA LYS A 290 7.06 -39.55 23.62
C LYS A 290 7.24 -38.04 23.73
N THR A 291 6.72 -37.29 22.77
CA THR A 291 6.81 -35.83 22.74
C THR A 291 5.95 -35.20 23.84
N ARG A 292 4.75 -35.72 24.12
CA ARG A 292 3.92 -35.32 25.26
C ARG A 292 4.67 -35.48 26.58
N ASP A 293 5.28 -36.63 26.81
CA ASP A 293 6.06 -36.90 28.02
C ASP A 293 7.24 -35.92 28.17
N PHE A 294 7.92 -35.64 27.06
CA PHE A 294 9.02 -34.69 27.04
C PHE A 294 8.55 -33.27 27.39
N LEU A 295 7.53 -32.76 26.69
CA LEU A 295 7.00 -31.43 26.89
C LEU A 295 6.40 -31.24 28.28
N THR A 296 5.73 -32.26 28.82
CA THR A 296 5.18 -32.24 30.19
C THR A 296 6.28 -32.02 31.23
N LYS A 297 7.40 -32.77 31.13
CA LYS A 297 8.55 -32.60 32.03
C LYS A 297 9.16 -31.20 31.94
N ILE A 298 9.26 -30.64 30.74
CA ILE A 298 9.78 -29.28 30.55
C ILE A 298 8.80 -28.25 31.14
N ALA A 299 7.49 -28.41 30.92
CA ALA A 299 6.46 -27.52 31.46
C ALA A 299 6.42 -27.55 33.00
N GLU A 300 6.60 -28.73 33.62
CA GLU A 300 6.72 -28.86 35.08
C GLU A 300 7.92 -28.11 35.65
N VAL A 301 9.07 -28.17 34.96
CA VAL A 301 10.30 -27.46 35.35
C VAL A 301 10.14 -25.94 35.20
N ASP A 302 9.52 -25.50 34.10
CA ASP A 302 9.36 -24.09 33.78
C ASP A 302 8.24 -23.39 34.58
N GLY A 303 7.21 -24.15 34.95
CA GLY A 303 6.00 -23.64 35.60
C GLY A 303 5.36 -22.51 34.79
N THR A 304 4.88 -21.47 35.48
CA THR A 304 4.23 -20.31 34.85
C THR A 304 5.22 -19.23 34.39
N ASN A 305 6.52 -19.44 34.57
CA ASN A 305 7.55 -18.46 34.19
C ASN A 305 7.87 -18.50 32.69
N ASN A 306 7.67 -19.66 32.05
CA ASN A 306 7.86 -19.83 30.62
C ASN A 306 6.69 -20.63 30.03
N ARG A 307 6.05 -20.08 29.00
CA ARG A 307 4.87 -20.70 28.38
C ARG A 307 5.21 -21.64 27.22
N SER A 308 6.47 -21.69 26.76
CA SER A 308 6.84 -22.36 25.51
C SER A 308 6.49 -23.84 25.50
N ALA A 309 6.76 -24.58 26.57
CA ALA A 309 6.43 -26.01 26.63
C ALA A 309 4.92 -26.26 26.68
N SER A 310 4.17 -25.49 27.48
CA SER A 310 2.71 -25.58 27.54
C SER A 310 2.03 -25.20 26.23
N LEU A 311 2.57 -24.21 25.50
CA LEU A 311 2.10 -23.82 24.17
C LEU A 311 2.46 -24.88 23.12
N ALA A 312 3.66 -25.45 23.18
CA ALA A 312 4.07 -26.54 22.30
C ALA A 312 3.19 -27.79 22.50
N PHE A 313 2.74 -28.04 23.73
CA PHE A 313 1.79 -29.10 24.04
C PHE A 313 0.44 -28.87 23.34
N LEU A 314 -0.11 -27.65 23.43
CA LEU A 314 -1.33 -27.28 22.70
C LEU A 314 -1.18 -27.48 21.19
N GLU A 315 -0.08 -27.02 20.60
CA GLU A 315 0.16 -27.14 19.17
C GLU A 315 0.34 -28.60 18.74
N LEU A 316 0.97 -29.44 19.57
CA LEU A 316 1.08 -30.89 19.36
C LEU A 316 -0.30 -31.55 19.30
N GLU A 317 -1.18 -31.26 20.25
CA GLU A 317 -2.54 -31.82 20.28
C GLU A 317 -3.40 -31.35 19.12
N LYS A 318 -3.35 -30.05 18.81
CA LYS A 318 -4.04 -29.48 17.65
C LYS A 318 -3.57 -30.16 16.36
N ASN A 319 -2.27 -30.36 16.20
CA ASN A 319 -1.71 -31.04 15.03
C ASN A 319 -2.08 -32.53 14.99
N ALA A 320 -2.20 -33.19 16.14
CA ALA A 320 -2.63 -34.59 16.21
C ALA A 320 -4.08 -34.77 15.72
N VAL A 321 -4.97 -33.82 16.06
CA VAL A 321 -6.35 -33.79 15.56
C VAL A 321 -6.38 -33.47 14.07
N SER A 322 -5.67 -32.43 13.62
CA SER A 322 -5.70 -31.99 12.21
C SER A 322 -5.14 -33.04 11.23
N HIS A 323 -4.15 -33.83 11.64
CA HIS A 323 -3.60 -34.94 10.85
C HIS A 323 -4.43 -36.23 10.98
N GLY A 324 -5.51 -36.24 11.75
CA GLY A 324 -6.36 -37.41 11.96
C GLY A 324 -5.67 -38.56 12.71
N ILE A 325 -4.63 -38.26 13.50
CA ILE A 325 -3.90 -39.24 14.32
C ILE A 325 -4.64 -39.47 15.64
N SER A 326 -5.23 -38.41 16.20
CA SER A 326 -6.20 -38.50 17.29
C SER A 326 -7.59 -38.17 16.76
N SER A 327 -8.56 -39.05 17.02
CA SER A 327 -9.98 -38.76 16.81
C SER A 327 -10.65 -38.13 18.04
N ASP A 328 -9.94 -38.05 19.17
CA ASP A 328 -10.46 -37.53 20.42
C ASP A 328 -10.05 -36.06 20.61
N GLU A 329 -10.99 -35.16 20.31
CA GLU A 329 -10.85 -33.73 20.59
C GLU A 329 -10.90 -33.41 22.10
N ASN A 330 -11.34 -34.33 22.96
CA ASN A 330 -11.37 -34.06 24.40
C ASN A 330 -9.97 -33.85 24.98
N THR A 331 -8.96 -34.56 24.46
CA THR A 331 -7.56 -34.36 24.86
C THR A 331 -7.07 -32.93 24.52
N LEU A 332 -7.50 -32.38 23.38
CA LEU A 332 -7.21 -30.99 23.02
C LEU A 332 -7.92 -30.03 23.97
N VAL A 333 -9.21 -30.26 24.26
CA VAL A 333 -9.96 -29.43 25.22
C VAL A 333 -9.35 -29.49 26.62
N ASP A 334 -8.94 -30.67 27.11
CA ASP A 334 -8.23 -30.82 28.38
C ASP A 334 -6.96 -29.95 28.43
N SER A 335 -6.23 -29.92 27.31
CA SER A 335 -5.02 -29.12 27.15
C SER A 335 -5.31 -27.62 27.17
N MET A 336 -6.38 -27.19 26.50
CA MET A 336 -6.86 -25.80 26.50
C MET A 336 -7.30 -25.36 27.91
N GLU A 337 -8.06 -26.20 28.62
CA GLU A 337 -8.49 -25.96 30.00
C GLU A 337 -7.28 -25.83 30.94
N ASN A 338 -6.31 -26.74 30.82
CA ASN A 338 -5.08 -26.71 31.60
C ASN A 338 -4.25 -25.44 31.30
N TYR A 339 -4.07 -25.10 30.03
CA TYR A 339 -3.35 -23.90 29.64
C TYR A 339 -4.02 -22.63 30.18
N PHE A 340 -5.35 -22.53 30.07
CA PHE A 340 -6.12 -21.42 30.62
C PHE A 340 -6.02 -21.32 32.15
N SER A 341 -5.92 -22.46 32.85
CA SER A 341 -5.71 -22.46 34.30
C SER A 341 -4.38 -21.80 34.70
N GLN A 342 -3.33 -22.01 33.90
CA GLN A 342 -1.98 -21.50 34.18
C GLN A 342 -1.77 -20.06 33.69
N PHE A 343 -2.23 -19.74 32.48
CA PHE A 343 -1.93 -18.49 31.79
C PHE A 343 -3.14 -17.59 31.57
N GLY A 344 -4.33 -17.97 32.05
CA GLY A 344 -5.57 -17.20 31.83
C GLY A 344 -5.50 -15.76 32.33
N ASN A 345 -4.65 -15.44 33.31
CA ASN A 345 -4.43 -14.07 33.80
C ASN A 345 -3.42 -13.25 32.97
N LYS A 346 -2.93 -13.78 31.84
CA LYS A 346 -1.97 -13.12 30.93
C LYS A 346 -2.67 -12.70 29.65
N ALA A 347 -2.32 -11.53 29.11
CA ALA A 347 -2.92 -11.00 27.88
C ALA A 347 -2.72 -11.92 26.66
N CYS A 348 -1.62 -12.66 26.62
CA CYS A 348 -1.33 -13.59 25.53
C CYS A 348 -2.25 -14.81 25.47
N CYS A 349 -2.94 -15.16 26.57
CA CYS A 349 -3.73 -16.38 26.64
C CYS A 349 -4.81 -16.46 25.55
N PHE A 350 -5.39 -15.32 25.16
CA PHE A 350 -6.34 -15.29 24.05
C PHE A 350 -5.67 -15.69 22.73
N GLU A 351 -4.59 -15.01 22.34
CA GLU A 351 -3.86 -15.27 21.08
C GLU A 351 -3.30 -16.70 21.04
N ASP A 352 -2.82 -17.20 22.18
CA ASP A 352 -2.27 -18.54 22.32
C ASP A 352 -3.36 -19.65 22.18
N LEU A 353 -4.60 -19.39 22.61
CA LEU A 353 -5.72 -20.36 22.54
C LEU A 353 -6.61 -20.22 21.31
N GLN A 354 -6.66 -19.04 20.69
CA GLN A 354 -7.54 -18.75 19.54
C GLN A 354 -7.39 -19.78 18.40
N PRO A 355 -6.18 -20.25 18.02
CA PRO A 355 -6.05 -21.26 16.96
C PRO A 355 -6.65 -22.63 17.29
N CYS A 356 -6.99 -22.90 18.56
CA CYS A 356 -7.50 -24.19 19.03
C CYS A 356 -9.03 -24.22 19.21
N VAL A 357 -9.74 -23.10 18.99
CA VAL A 357 -11.19 -23.00 19.26
C VAL A 357 -12.08 -23.54 18.13
N GLU A 358 -11.49 -23.94 17.00
CA GLU A 358 -12.17 -24.65 15.91
C GLU A 358 -12.34 -26.13 16.29
N LEU A 359 -13.40 -26.40 17.06
CA LEU A 359 -13.72 -27.72 17.62
C LEU A 359 -15.02 -28.27 17.03
N GLY A 360 -15.15 -29.60 17.02
CA GLY A 360 -16.40 -30.31 16.78
C GLY A 360 -17.47 -30.00 17.82
N ALA A 361 -18.72 -30.34 17.53
CA ALA A 361 -19.89 -29.87 18.30
C ALA A 361 -19.81 -30.22 19.81
N ASP A 362 -19.44 -31.45 20.15
CA ASP A 362 -19.38 -31.93 21.54
C ASP A 362 -18.23 -31.27 22.32
N ALA A 363 -17.03 -31.25 21.74
CA ALA A 363 -15.85 -30.61 22.32
C ALA A 363 -16.05 -29.10 22.48
N LYS A 364 -16.67 -28.44 21.49
CA LYS A 364 -17.04 -27.02 21.56
C LYS A 364 -18.04 -26.74 22.68
N SER A 365 -19.05 -27.59 22.86
CA SER A 365 -20.03 -27.46 23.95
C SER A 365 -19.36 -27.55 25.33
N ARG A 366 -18.41 -28.50 25.49
CA ARG A 366 -17.59 -28.61 26.70
C ARG A 366 -16.77 -27.35 26.94
N TRP A 367 -16.06 -26.86 25.92
CA TRP A 367 -15.24 -25.65 26.02
C TRP A 367 -16.07 -24.41 26.40
N ILE A 368 -17.23 -24.22 25.79
CA ILE A 368 -18.18 -23.14 26.14
C ILE A 368 -18.63 -23.27 27.59
N SER A 369 -18.94 -24.49 28.04
CA SER A 369 -19.33 -24.75 29.43
C SER A 369 -18.21 -24.44 30.42
N PHE A 370 -16.97 -24.80 30.08
CA PHE A 370 -15.78 -24.45 30.87
C PHE A 370 -15.61 -22.94 30.99
N LEU A 371 -15.71 -22.19 29.89
CA LEU A 371 -15.62 -20.73 29.90
C LEU A 371 -16.76 -20.09 30.70
N ALA A 372 -17.98 -20.63 30.62
CA ALA A 372 -19.13 -20.15 31.40
C ALA A 372 -18.98 -20.40 32.91
N SER A 373 -18.20 -21.42 33.30
CA SER A 373 -17.92 -21.73 34.71
C SER A 373 -16.88 -20.79 35.37
N GLN A 374 -16.17 -19.98 34.59
CA GLN A 374 -15.15 -19.06 35.12
C GLN A 374 -15.81 -17.87 35.84
N GLU A 375 -15.39 -17.63 37.08
CA GLU A 375 -15.88 -16.49 37.88
C GLU A 375 -15.27 -15.16 37.42
N SER A 376 -16.09 -14.10 37.41
CA SER A 376 -15.61 -12.74 37.16
C SER A 376 -15.05 -12.11 38.44
N SER A 377 -13.77 -11.72 38.42
CA SER A 377 -13.14 -10.92 39.49
C SER A 377 -12.50 -9.66 38.90
N PHE A 378 -12.56 -8.57 39.66
CA PHE A 378 -12.00 -7.25 39.31
C PHE A 378 -11.06 -6.73 40.42
N ALA A 379 -10.57 -7.62 41.29
CA ALA A 379 -9.76 -7.24 42.45
C ALA A 379 -8.31 -6.89 42.06
N THR A 380 -7.77 -7.55 41.04
CA THR A 380 -6.42 -7.31 40.51
C THR A 380 -6.43 -7.18 38.99
N THR A 381 -5.35 -6.63 38.42
CA THR A 381 -5.18 -6.56 36.96
C THR A 381 -5.12 -7.95 36.31
N GLY A 382 -4.56 -8.94 37.00
CA GLY A 382 -4.53 -10.34 36.54
C GLY A 382 -5.92 -10.97 36.51
N ASP A 383 -6.75 -10.68 37.52
CA ASP A 383 -8.14 -11.15 37.55
C ASP A 383 -8.96 -10.54 36.40
N LEU A 384 -8.84 -9.22 36.20
CA LEU A 384 -9.47 -8.52 35.07
C LEU A 384 -9.00 -9.10 33.73
N GLN A 385 -7.70 -9.35 33.56
CA GLN A 385 -7.17 -9.94 32.33
C GLN A 385 -7.76 -11.33 32.07
N ARG A 386 -7.99 -12.12 33.13
CA ARG A 386 -8.70 -13.41 33.02
C ARG A 386 -10.12 -13.22 32.53
N VAL A 387 -10.86 -12.26 33.07
CA VAL A 387 -12.22 -11.92 32.59
C VAL A 387 -12.20 -11.54 31.11
N ILE A 388 -11.26 -10.68 30.70
CA ILE A 388 -11.11 -10.25 29.30
C ILE A 388 -10.89 -11.46 28.39
N ASN A 389 -9.97 -12.35 28.75
CA ASN A 389 -9.70 -13.56 27.96
C ASN A 389 -10.94 -14.45 27.85
N VAL A 390 -11.68 -14.65 28.95
CA VAL A 390 -12.96 -15.38 28.92
C VAL A 390 -13.94 -14.72 27.96
N ARG A 391 -14.13 -13.40 28.01
CA ARG A 391 -15.09 -12.70 27.13
C ARG A 391 -14.70 -12.78 25.66
N LYS A 392 -13.42 -12.60 25.34
CA LYS A 392 -12.93 -12.74 23.95
C LYS A 392 -13.14 -14.18 23.44
N LEU A 393 -12.76 -15.19 24.23
CA LEU A 393 -12.92 -16.61 23.88
C LEU A 393 -14.40 -17.01 23.76
N GLN A 394 -15.27 -16.53 24.66
CA GLN A 394 -16.72 -16.72 24.57
C GLN A 394 -17.28 -16.11 23.29
N ARG A 395 -16.87 -14.88 22.96
CA ARG A 395 -17.38 -14.17 21.77
C ARG A 395 -17.03 -14.89 20.47
N ILE A 396 -15.77 -15.28 20.28
CA ILE A 396 -15.36 -16.01 19.05
C ILE A 396 -15.99 -17.40 18.96
N SER A 397 -16.36 -17.99 20.11
CA SER A 397 -17.00 -19.31 20.19
C SER A 397 -18.50 -19.29 19.89
N LEU A 398 -19.15 -18.11 19.81
CA LEU A 398 -20.58 -18.00 19.55
C LEU A 398 -20.98 -18.69 18.22
N THR A 399 -22.08 -19.44 18.29
CA THR A 399 -22.67 -20.13 17.15
C THR A 399 -23.75 -19.29 16.48
N ALA A 400 -24.08 -19.60 15.22
CA ALA A 400 -25.09 -18.87 14.46
C ALA A 400 -26.48 -18.87 15.15
N SER A 401 -26.84 -19.96 15.84
CA SER A 401 -28.10 -20.07 16.58
C SER A 401 -28.18 -19.22 17.85
N GLU A 402 -27.04 -18.81 18.41
CA GLU A 402 -26.98 -17.97 19.60
C GLU A 402 -26.98 -16.47 19.28
N LEU A 403 -26.77 -16.12 18.01
CA LEU A 403 -26.73 -14.73 17.57
C LEU A 403 -28.15 -14.18 17.43
N SER A 404 -28.53 -13.32 18.37
CA SER A 404 -29.76 -12.56 18.35
C SER A 404 -29.51 -11.12 18.80
N THR A 405 -30.42 -10.22 18.44
CA THR A 405 -30.37 -8.81 18.88
C THR A 405 -30.37 -8.72 20.41
N ASP A 406 -31.17 -9.54 21.07
CA ASP A 406 -31.26 -9.56 22.54
C ASP A 406 -29.96 -10.06 23.18
N LYS A 407 -29.33 -11.07 22.57
CA LYS A 407 -28.04 -11.59 23.04
C LYS A 407 -26.94 -10.55 22.91
N GLU A 408 -26.81 -9.88 21.75
CA GLU A 408 -25.77 -8.86 21.55
C GLU A 408 -26.01 -7.63 22.45
N LEU A 409 -27.27 -7.21 22.67
CA LEU A 409 -27.61 -6.16 23.64
C LEU A 409 -27.21 -6.55 25.08
N TYR A 410 -27.48 -7.80 25.46
CA TYR A 410 -27.07 -8.34 26.75
C TYR A 410 -25.54 -8.36 26.90
N LEU A 411 -24.81 -8.80 25.86
CA LEU A 411 -23.36 -8.83 25.85
C LEU A 411 -22.78 -7.41 25.93
N ALA A 412 -23.25 -6.47 25.12
CA ALA A 412 -22.84 -5.06 25.17
C ALA A 412 -23.05 -4.49 26.59
N SER A 413 -24.22 -4.70 27.18
CA SER A 413 -24.53 -4.26 28.55
C SER A 413 -23.61 -4.89 29.60
N THR A 414 -23.27 -6.18 29.43
CA THR A 414 -22.35 -6.90 30.31
C THR A 414 -20.94 -6.34 30.20
N TYR A 415 -20.40 -6.21 28.99
CA TYR A 415 -19.06 -5.68 28.75
C TYR A 415 -18.90 -4.25 29.26
N ILE A 416 -19.92 -3.38 29.14
CA ILE A 416 -19.83 -2.02 29.71
C ILE A 416 -19.76 -2.09 31.24
N LYS A 417 -20.58 -2.93 31.90
CA LYS A 417 -20.54 -3.06 33.37
C LYS A 417 -19.16 -3.54 33.84
N GLU A 418 -18.60 -4.54 33.17
CA GLU A 418 -17.28 -5.07 33.48
C GLU A 418 -16.17 -4.05 33.19
N TYR A 419 -16.29 -3.28 32.10
CA TYR A 419 -15.38 -2.18 31.78
C TYR A 419 -15.37 -1.12 32.89
N MET A 420 -16.54 -0.69 33.35
CA MET A 420 -16.66 0.30 34.43
C MET A 420 -16.07 -0.20 35.74
N ALA A 421 -16.20 -1.49 36.05
CA ALA A 421 -15.56 -2.11 37.22
C ALA A 421 -14.04 -2.17 37.08
N GLY A 422 -13.54 -2.57 35.90
CA GLY A 422 -12.10 -2.69 35.62
C GLY A 422 -11.36 -1.35 35.58
N LEU A 423 -12.04 -0.25 35.25
CA LEU A 423 -11.44 1.09 35.19
C LEU A 423 -10.80 1.54 36.50
N GLU A 424 -11.27 1.06 37.65
CA GLU A 424 -10.68 1.44 38.96
C GLU A 424 -9.21 1.03 39.08
N LEU A 425 -8.85 -0.11 38.48
CA LEU A 425 -7.52 -0.69 38.54
C LEU A 425 -6.47 0.16 37.79
N GLY A 426 -6.90 0.96 36.82
CA GLY A 426 -6.02 1.83 36.03
C GLY A 426 -6.13 3.32 36.37
N SER A 427 -6.83 3.69 37.45
CA SER A 427 -7.07 5.09 37.85
C SER A 427 -5.80 5.90 38.16
N SER A 428 -4.73 5.23 38.60
CA SER A 428 -3.43 5.83 38.94
C SER A 428 -2.43 5.82 37.78
N LEU A 429 -2.79 5.26 36.63
CA LEU A 429 -1.87 5.14 35.51
C LEU A 429 -1.60 6.50 34.86
N PRO A 430 -0.36 6.74 34.37
CA PRO A 430 -0.06 7.89 33.53
C PRO A 430 -0.94 7.91 32.28
N VAL A 431 -1.19 9.12 31.76
CA VAL A 431 -2.00 9.33 30.54
C VAL A 431 -1.41 8.64 29.29
N THR A 432 -0.13 8.28 29.33
CA THR A 432 0.58 7.58 28.26
C THR A 432 0.35 6.07 28.27
N GLU A 433 -0.12 5.50 29.38
CA GLU A 433 -0.39 4.07 29.52
C GLU A 433 -1.80 3.72 29.03
N LEU A 434 -1.95 2.49 28.54
CA LEU A 434 -3.26 1.93 28.20
C LEU A 434 -4.02 1.54 29.48
N GLN A 435 -5.35 1.62 29.45
CA GLN A 435 -6.15 1.13 30.56
C GLN A 435 -6.22 -0.40 30.51
N PRO A 436 -6.06 -1.11 31.64
CA PRO A 436 -6.14 -2.57 31.67
C PRO A 436 -7.49 -3.15 31.19
N ALA A 437 -8.54 -2.32 31.18
CA ALA A 437 -9.90 -2.72 30.79
C ALA A 437 -10.23 -2.42 29.32
N ASP A 438 -9.32 -1.83 28.52
CA ASP A 438 -9.62 -1.31 27.18
C ASP A 438 -10.28 -2.34 26.24
N ASP A 439 -9.87 -3.61 26.32
CA ASP A 439 -10.45 -4.70 25.53
C ASP A 439 -11.95 -4.91 25.75
N LEU A 440 -12.46 -4.62 26.95
CA LEU A 440 -13.90 -4.68 27.23
C LEU A 440 -14.64 -3.57 26.48
N ALA A 441 -14.07 -2.35 26.39
CA ALA A 441 -14.65 -1.28 25.59
C ALA A 441 -14.61 -1.61 24.09
N ILE A 442 -13.55 -2.27 23.61
CA ILE A 442 -13.47 -2.78 22.23
C ILE A 442 -14.58 -3.82 22.00
N LEU A 443 -14.76 -4.79 22.88
CA LEU A 443 -15.85 -5.78 22.79
C LEU A 443 -17.25 -5.14 22.76
N VAL A 444 -17.46 -4.02 23.47
CA VAL A 444 -18.70 -3.24 23.37
C VAL A 444 -18.89 -2.68 21.95
N GLY A 445 -17.84 -2.10 21.38
CA GLY A 445 -17.83 -1.63 20.00
C GLY A 445 -18.20 -2.74 19.02
N HIS A 446 -17.60 -3.93 19.17
CA HIS A 446 -17.90 -5.10 18.33
C HIS A 446 -19.36 -5.54 18.44
N ALA A 447 -19.91 -5.61 19.66
CA ALA A 447 -21.31 -6.00 19.88
C ALA A 447 -22.28 -5.01 19.21
N PHE A 448 -22.03 -3.71 19.33
CA PHE A 448 -22.85 -2.69 18.65
C PHE A 448 -22.68 -2.68 17.14
N VAL A 449 -21.48 -2.94 16.61
CA VAL A 449 -21.29 -3.13 15.17
C VAL A 449 -22.02 -4.37 14.65
N SER A 450 -22.05 -5.47 15.42
CA SER A 450 -22.87 -6.66 15.09
C SER A 450 -24.36 -6.31 15.08
N LEU A 451 -24.85 -5.57 16.09
CA LEU A 451 -26.25 -5.10 16.14
C LEU A 451 -26.61 -4.23 14.93
N TRP A 452 -25.76 -3.26 14.56
CA TRP A 452 -25.95 -2.47 13.35
C TRP A 452 -25.91 -3.34 12.10
N THR A 453 -25.01 -4.32 12.02
CA THR A 453 -24.92 -5.22 10.86
C THR A 453 -26.20 -6.03 10.68
N MET A 454 -26.79 -6.52 11.78
CA MET A 454 -28.02 -7.33 11.80
C MET A 454 -29.30 -6.51 11.52
N THR A 455 -29.37 -5.28 12.03
CA THR A 455 -30.61 -4.47 12.03
C THR A 455 -30.60 -3.31 11.05
N LYS A 456 -29.41 -2.85 10.64
CA LYS A 456 -29.17 -1.61 9.90
C LYS A 456 -29.63 -0.33 10.63
N ASP A 457 -29.88 -0.41 11.93
CA ASP A 457 -30.21 0.75 12.77
C ASP A 457 -28.94 1.52 13.16
N GLU A 458 -28.84 2.78 12.70
CA GLU A 458 -27.69 3.66 12.99
C GLU A 458 -27.53 3.96 14.49
N SER A 459 -28.58 3.79 15.30
CA SER A 459 -28.55 4.02 16.74
C SER A 459 -27.44 3.22 17.43
N TYR A 460 -27.16 2.01 16.95
CA TYR A 460 -26.10 1.17 17.50
C TYR A 460 -24.71 1.72 17.22
N LEU A 461 -24.49 2.37 16.08
CA LEU A 461 -23.22 3.06 15.79
C LEU A 461 -23.02 4.29 16.70
N TYR A 462 -24.10 4.98 17.08
CA TYR A 462 -24.03 6.05 18.08
C TYR A 462 -23.61 5.51 19.45
N ASN A 463 -24.22 4.41 19.88
CA ASN A 463 -23.87 3.76 21.14
C ASN A 463 -22.40 3.31 21.15
N ALA A 464 -21.92 2.71 20.05
CA ALA A 464 -20.51 2.34 19.88
C ALA A 464 -19.59 3.56 19.99
N ALA A 465 -19.87 4.62 19.22
CA ALA A 465 -19.05 5.83 19.22
C ALA A 465 -18.96 6.48 20.60
N VAL A 466 -20.07 6.58 21.34
CA VAL A 466 -20.11 7.19 22.68
C VAL A 466 -19.26 6.39 23.68
N VAL A 467 -19.39 5.06 23.70
CA VAL A 467 -18.61 4.22 24.64
C VAL A 467 -17.12 4.28 24.30
N LEU A 468 -16.76 4.22 23.02
CA LEU A 468 -15.37 4.25 22.58
C LEU A 468 -14.72 5.63 22.81
N GLU A 469 -15.44 6.73 22.61
CA GLU A 469 -14.96 8.08 22.96
C GLU A 469 -14.77 8.22 24.46
N PHE A 470 -15.70 7.69 25.26
CA PHE A 470 -15.54 7.66 26.71
C PHE A 470 -14.29 6.87 27.11
N ALA A 471 -14.05 5.73 26.47
CA ALA A 471 -12.87 4.92 26.71
C ALA A 471 -11.58 5.66 26.33
N LEU A 472 -11.54 6.39 25.20
CA LEU A 472 -10.38 7.23 24.84
C LEU A 472 -10.14 8.37 25.81
N ALA A 473 -11.18 8.92 26.44
CA ALA A 473 -10.99 9.92 27.49
C ALA A 473 -10.22 9.35 28.71
N LYS A 474 -10.25 8.03 28.90
CA LYS A 474 -9.52 7.29 29.96
C LYS A 474 -8.21 6.67 29.48
N SER A 475 -8.13 6.27 28.22
CA SER A 475 -6.98 5.62 27.58
C SER A 475 -6.60 6.36 26.29
N ARG A 476 -5.92 7.52 26.43
CA ARG A 476 -5.69 8.43 25.30
C ARG A 476 -4.80 7.84 24.20
N MET A 477 -3.94 6.90 24.55
CA MET A 477 -2.98 6.29 23.64
C MET A 477 -3.50 5.01 22.94
N SER A 478 -4.75 4.59 23.21
CA SER A 478 -5.31 3.38 22.59
C SER A 478 -5.57 3.57 21.10
N PHE A 479 -4.62 3.12 20.26
CA PHE A 479 -4.75 3.19 18.81
C PHE A 479 -5.85 2.27 18.28
N GLN A 480 -6.11 1.13 18.93
CA GLN A 480 -7.15 0.17 18.54
C GLN A 480 -8.54 0.81 18.62
N ILE A 481 -8.83 1.52 19.73
CA ILE A 481 -10.08 2.25 19.89
C ILE A 481 -10.18 3.39 18.85
N ARG A 482 -9.07 4.11 18.58
CA ARG A 482 -9.04 5.14 17.53
C ARG A 482 -9.34 4.57 16.15
N LEU A 483 -8.75 3.45 15.76
CA LEU A 483 -9.02 2.80 14.47
C LEU A 483 -10.48 2.37 14.34
N LEU A 484 -11.08 1.87 15.42
CA LEU A 484 -12.50 1.52 15.44
C LEU A 484 -13.39 2.77 15.30
N LEU A 485 -13.07 3.86 15.99
CA LEU A 485 -13.76 5.15 15.81
C LEU A 485 -13.59 5.72 14.40
N VAL A 486 -12.41 5.59 13.78
CA VAL A 486 -12.21 5.99 12.37
C VAL A 486 -13.23 5.25 11.49
N ARG A 487 -13.34 3.93 11.63
CA ARG A 487 -14.30 3.11 10.87
C ARG A 487 -15.75 3.53 11.12
N ILE A 488 -16.15 3.66 12.38
CA ILE A 488 -17.52 4.03 12.77
C ILE A 488 -17.86 5.44 12.28
N TYR A 489 -16.97 6.42 12.44
CA TYR A 489 -17.24 7.79 12.01
C TYR A 489 -17.31 7.94 10.50
N ARG A 490 -16.57 7.13 9.74
CA ARG A 490 -16.73 7.08 8.28
C ARG A 490 -18.11 6.55 7.88
N LEU A 491 -18.59 5.47 8.51
CA LEU A 491 -19.96 4.97 8.30
C LEU A 491 -21.03 5.99 8.70
N LEU A 492 -20.82 6.70 9.82
CA LEU A 492 -21.74 7.73 10.27
C LEU A 492 -21.72 9.00 9.39
N GLY A 493 -20.81 9.12 8.41
CA GLY A 493 -20.63 10.35 7.64
C GLY A 493 -20.08 11.52 8.48
N ALA A 494 -19.39 11.23 9.58
CA ALA A 494 -18.70 12.20 10.44
C ALA A 494 -17.19 12.24 10.10
N SER A 495 -16.88 12.54 8.84
CA SER A 495 -15.54 12.38 8.26
C SER A 495 -14.45 13.20 8.94
N SER A 496 -14.76 14.41 9.45
CA SER A 496 -13.78 15.22 10.16
C SER A 496 -13.33 14.57 11.47
N LEU A 497 -14.25 13.92 12.21
CA LEU A 497 -13.89 13.19 13.43
C LEU A 497 -13.04 11.97 13.10
N ALA A 498 -13.40 11.23 12.05
CA ALA A 498 -12.57 10.12 11.57
C ALA A 498 -11.13 10.59 11.27
N LEU A 499 -10.99 11.72 10.57
CA LEU A 499 -9.67 12.27 10.27
C LEU A 499 -8.92 12.75 11.53
N ASP A 500 -9.62 13.38 12.49
CA ASP A 500 -9.01 13.83 13.74
C ASP A 500 -8.45 12.64 14.54
N HIS A 501 -9.19 11.53 14.63
CA HIS A 501 -8.68 10.31 15.26
C HIS A 501 -7.51 9.70 14.49
N TYR A 502 -7.57 9.65 13.15
CA TYR A 502 -6.47 9.16 12.31
C TYR A 502 -5.18 9.98 12.55
N ARG A 503 -5.28 11.31 12.52
CA ARG A 503 -4.15 12.21 12.80
C ARG A 503 -3.60 12.03 14.21
N ALA A 504 -4.47 11.80 15.19
CA ALA A 504 -4.06 11.56 16.57
C ALA A 504 -3.30 10.23 16.77
N ILE A 505 -3.41 9.25 15.85
CA ILE A 505 -2.56 8.05 15.85
C ILE A 505 -1.11 8.40 15.47
N ASN A 506 -0.89 9.51 14.76
CA ASN A 506 0.44 10.02 14.38
C ASN A 506 1.22 9.02 13.50
N ILE A 507 0.55 8.52 12.46
CA ILE A 507 1.08 7.57 11.47
C ILE A 507 2.25 8.20 10.70
N LYS A 508 3.37 7.47 10.61
CA LYS A 508 4.61 7.97 9.98
C LYS A 508 5.29 6.91 9.12
N GLN A 509 6.04 7.38 8.13
CA GLN A 509 6.91 6.54 7.29
C GLN A 509 6.17 5.34 6.71
N VAL A 510 6.70 4.12 6.87
CA VAL A 510 6.10 2.87 6.38
C VAL A 510 4.68 2.61 6.87
N GLN A 511 4.27 3.22 7.98
CA GLN A 511 2.88 3.12 8.46
C GLN A 511 1.89 3.78 7.49
N ASN A 512 2.31 4.75 6.67
CA ASN A 512 1.45 5.33 5.64
C ASN A 512 1.10 4.33 4.54
N ASP A 513 2.01 3.41 4.20
CA ASP A 513 1.76 2.36 3.21
C ASP A 513 0.78 1.30 3.74
N THR A 514 0.92 0.96 5.03
CA THR A 514 0.14 -0.11 5.67
C THR A 514 -1.22 0.36 6.21
N LEU A 515 -1.33 1.59 6.73
CA LEU A 515 -2.49 2.06 7.52
C LEU A 515 -3.25 3.26 6.93
N SER A 516 -2.73 3.97 5.92
CA SER A 516 -3.47 5.11 5.35
C SER A 516 -4.80 4.70 4.71
N HIS A 517 -4.96 3.41 4.39
CA HIS A 517 -6.18 2.86 3.83
C HIS A 517 -7.41 3.02 4.75
N PHE A 518 -7.22 3.17 6.07
CA PHE A 518 -8.31 3.41 7.01
C PHE A 518 -9.04 4.74 6.75
N ILE A 519 -8.36 5.74 6.20
CA ILE A 519 -8.92 7.08 5.96
C ILE A 519 -8.95 7.48 4.49
N LEU A 520 -7.98 7.05 3.67
CA LEU A 520 -7.77 7.56 2.30
C LEU A 520 -8.46 6.75 1.20
N THR A 521 -8.90 5.52 1.47
CA THR A 521 -9.71 4.74 0.51
C THR A 521 -11.09 5.37 0.34
N ARG A 522 -11.61 5.58 -0.88
CA ARG A 522 -12.90 6.29 -1.12
C ARG A 522 -13.01 7.65 -0.42
N ALA A 523 -11.90 8.32 -0.13
CA ALA A 523 -11.90 9.59 0.60
C ALA A 523 -12.55 10.74 -0.19
N SER A 524 -12.58 10.65 -1.51
CA SER A 524 -13.31 11.56 -2.41
C SER A 524 -14.78 11.75 -2.03
N THR A 525 -15.42 10.72 -1.44
CA THR A 525 -16.80 10.80 -0.92
C THR A 525 -16.96 11.88 0.17
N PHE A 526 -15.90 12.19 0.90
CA PHE A 526 -15.90 13.17 1.99
C PHE A 526 -15.12 14.44 1.67
N SER A 527 -14.54 14.53 0.47
CA SER A 527 -13.63 15.61 0.11
C SER A 527 -14.39 16.92 -0.10
N LEU A 528 -13.83 18.00 0.45
CA LEU A 528 -14.37 19.36 0.35
C LEU A 528 -13.52 20.27 -0.55
N SER A 529 -12.61 19.69 -1.33
CA SER A 529 -11.64 20.39 -2.19
C SER A 529 -12.30 21.37 -3.16
N ALA A 530 -13.49 21.04 -3.69
CA ALA A 530 -14.26 21.94 -4.52
C ALA A 530 -14.46 23.31 -3.88
N THR A 531 -14.72 23.35 -2.56
CA THR A 531 -14.90 24.59 -1.80
C THR A 531 -13.59 25.25 -1.34
N GLY A 532 -12.44 24.60 -1.58
CA GLY A 532 -11.11 25.07 -1.20
C GLY A 532 -10.59 24.51 0.13
N ASP A 533 -11.33 23.61 0.79
CA ASP A 533 -10.82 22.84 1.93
C ASP A 533 -9.94 21.70 1.41
N LEU A 534 -8.62 21.91 1.48
CA LEU A 534 -7.60 20.98 0.99
C LEU A 534 -7.12 19.98 2.05
N THR A 535 -7.90 19.76 3.11
CA THR A 535 -7.48 18.89 4.22
C THR A 535 -7.18 17.45 3.76
N TYR A 536 -8.11 16.80 3.05
CA TYR A 536 -7.90 15.44 2.53
C TYR A 536 -6.82 15.37 1.43
N PRO A 537 -6.76 16.28 0.44
CA PRO A 537 -5.64 16.32 -0.50
C PRO A 537 -4.27 16.44 0.17
N SER A 538 -4.17 17.26 1.22
CA SER A 538 -2.92 17.42 1.98
C SER A 538 -2.51 16.11 2.65
N GLU A 539 -3.45 15.34 3.18
CA GLU A 539 -3.19 13.99 3.73
C GLU A 539 -2.73 13.00 2.65
N CYS A 540 -3.27 13.06 1.44
CA CYS A 540 -2.77 12.25 0.32
C CYS A 540 -1.30 12.58 0.00
N ILE A 541 -0.95 13.87 0.00
CA ILE A 541 0.43 14.32 -0.27
C ILE A 541 1.39 13.93 0.87
N GLU A 542 0.95 14.10 2.12
CA GLU A 542 1.74 13.76 3.31
C GLU A 542 1.99 12.26 3.40
N SER A 543 0.95 11.44 3.24
CA SER A 543 1.09 9.97 3.23
C SER A 543 1.96 9.47 2.09
N SER A 544 2.00 10.18 0.95
CA SER A 544 2.83 9.81 -0.20
C SER A 544 4.33 10.10 -0.03
N GLN A 545 4.75 10.84 1.00
CA GLN A 545 6.16 11.18 1.22
C GLN A 545 7.05 9.95 1.48
N ILE A 546 6.48 8.85 1.98
CA ILE A 546 7.22 7.59 2.17
C ILE A 546 7.75 7.04 0.84
N TYR A 547 6.99 7.13 -0.25
CA TYR A 547 7.41 6.61 -1.55
C TYR A 547 8.52 7.47 -2.18
N VAL A 548 8.44 8.78 -1.99
CA VAL A 548 9.52 9.70 -2.41
C VAL A 548 10.80 9.38 -1.65
N SER A 549 10.70 9.19 -0.33
CA SER A 549 11.84 8.83 0.51
C SER A 549 12.41 7.47 0.13
N ASN A 550 11.56 6.47 -0.13
CA ASN A 550 11.99 5.14 -0.58
C ASN A 550 12.82 5.22 -1.87
N SER A 551 12.29 5.89 -2.89
CA SER A 551 12.95 6.03 -4.20
C SER A 551 14.33 6.71 -4.13
N GLN A 552 14.59 7.49 -3.07
CA GLN A 552 15.84 8.22 -2.87
C GLN A 552 16.81 7.48 -1.96
N ASP A 553 16.32 6.94 -0.84
CA ASP A 553 17.15 6.44 0.27
C ASP A 553 17.41 4.93 0.20
N THR A 554 16.39 4.13 -0.13
CA THR A 554 16.48 2.66 -0.13
C THR A 554 17.57 2.12 -1.06
N PRO A 555 17.72 2.64 -2.30
CA PRO A 555 18.83 2.26 -3.16
C PRO A 555 20.22 2.52 -2.56
N ASP A 556 20.38 3.60 -1.78
CA ASP A 556 21.64 3.92 -1.12
C ASP A 556 21.88 3.01 0.11
N PHE A 557 20.83 2.51 0.78
CA PHE A 557 20.97 1.45 1.80
C PHE A 557 21.41 0.11 1.20
N ILE A 558 20.88 -0.27 0.03
CA ILE A 558 21.33 -1.46 -0.71
C ILE A 558 22.83 -1.34 -1.03
N ILE A 559 23.27 -0.17 -1.51
CA ILE A 559 24.69 0.10 -1.78
C ILE A 559 25.55 -0.06 -0.53
N ARG A 560 25.12 0.51 0.62
CA ARG A 560 25.83 0.38 1.89
C ARG A 560 25.95 -1.08 2.36
N ALA A 561 24.93 -1.90 2.08
CA ALA A 561 24.97 -3.32 2.39
C ALA A 561 26.00 -4.06 1.52
N PHE A 562 26.13 -3.72 0.23
CA PHE A 562 27.20 -4.25 -0.62
C PHE A 562 28.60 -3.85 -0.13
N THR A 563 28.81 -2.59 0.24
CA THR A 563 30.12 -2.10 0.70
C THR A 563 30.52 -2.65 2.06
N SER A 564 29.55 -2.94 2.92
CA SER A 564 29.75 -3.50 4.26
C SER A 564 29.71 -5.04 4.29
N GLU A 565 29.61 -5.68 3.11
CA GLU A 565 29.46 -7.14 2.94
C GLU A 565 28.29 -7.76 3.73
N LYS A 566 27.18 -7.02 3.88
CA LYS A 566 25.93 -7.47 4.52
C LYS A 566 24.99 -8.12 3.53
N TYR A 567 25.46 -9.20 2.93
CA TYR A 567 24.77 -9.87 1.83
C TYR A 567 23.43 -10.49 2.23
N SER A 568 23.22 -10.88 3.49
CA SER A 568 21.92 -11.43 3.92
C SER A 568 20.80 -10.39 3.87
N GLN A 569 21.12 -9.10 4.03
CA GLN A 569 20.13 -8.01 4.06
C GLN A 569 19.79 -7.46 2.66
N ILE A 570 20.64 -7.69 1.66
CA ILE A 570 20.47 -7.12 0.32
C ILE A 570 19.16 -7.59 -0.34
N PRO A 571 18.82 -8.90 -0.37
CA PRO A 571 17.54 -9.34 -0.92
C PRO A 571 16.34 -8.73 -0.19
N GLU A 572 16.43 -8.54 1.12
CA GLU A 572 15.37 -7.92 1.92
C GLU A 572 15.18 -6.44 1.57
N PHE A 573 16.26 -5.66 1.44
CA PHE A 573 16.17 -4.27 1.00
C PHE A 573 15.65 -4.14 -0.43
N VAL A 574 16.06 -5.04 -1.34
CA VAL A 574 15.53 -5.05 -2.71
C VAL A 574 14.04 -5.40 -2.72
N SER A 575 13.61 -6.36 -1.91
CA SER A 575 12.18 -6.69 -1.79
C SER A 575 11.37 -5.55 -1.16
N PHE A 576 11.92 -4.88 -0.15
CA PHE A 576 11.29 -3.73 0.48
C PHE A 576 11.13 -2.56 -0.51
N ASP A 577 12.19 -2.27 -1.28
CA ASP A 577 12.16 -1.25 -2.33
C ASP A 577 11.08 -1.56 -3.38
N ASP A 578 11.07 -2.80 -3.88
CA ASP A 578 10.09 -3.24 -4.87
C ASP A 578 8.65 -3.15 -4.33
N ARG A 579 8.41 -3.62 -3.09
CA ARG A 579 7.07 -3.58 -2.47
C ARG A 579 6.54 -2.17 -2.26
N LEU A 580 7.40 -1.19 -1.95
CA LEU A 580 6.98 0.20 -1.80
C LEU A 580 6.84 0.92 -3.15
N GLU A 581 7.74 0.68 -4.10
CA GLU A 581 7.62 1.28 -5.44
C GLU A 581 6.38 0.79 -6.18
N ASN A 582 6.01 -0.48 -5.97
CA ASN A 582 4.86 -1.13 -6.56
C ASN A 582 3.69 -1.29 -5.56
N SER A 583 3.54 -0.38 -4.60
CA SER A 583 2.45 -0.49 -3.60
C SER A 583 1.08 -0.20 -4.21
N LEU A 584 0.10 -1.07 -3.91
CA LEU A 584 -1.31 -0.83 -4.21
C LEU A 584 -1.84 0.42 -3.50
N GLN A 585 -1.48 0.62 -2.23
CA GLN A 585 -1.99 1.73 -1.44
C GLN A 585 -1.45 3.08 -1.94
N ARG A 586 -0.19 3.13 -2.41
CA ARG A 586 0.38 4.29 -3.11
C ARG A 586 -0.53 4.75 -4.23
N ASP A 587 -0.91 3.81 -5.08
CA ASP A 587 -1.57 4.11 -6.34
C ASP A 587 -3.09 4.33 -6.17
N VAL A 588 -3.70 3.70 -5.16
CA VAL A 588 -5.04 4.07 -4.65
C VAL A 588 -5.07 5.50 -4.13
N VAL A 589 -4.09 5.91 -3.31
CA VAL A 589 -3.99 7.28 -2.79
C VAL A 589 -3.75 8.28 -3.91
N LYS A 590 -2.89 7.94 -4.89
CA LYS A 590 -2.68 8.76 -6.08
C LYS A 590 -3.97 8.98 -6.84
N LEU A 591 -4.73 7.93 -7.13
CA LEU A 591 -6.02 8.05 -7.81
C LEU A 591 -7.02 8.90 -7.02
N GLU A 592 -7.17 8.66 -5.72
CA GLU A 592 -8.03 9.48 -4.85
C GLU A 592 -7.62 10.95 -4.86
N HIS A 593 -6.32 11.24 -4.86
CA HIS A 593 -5.81 12.60 -5.00
C HIS A 593 -6.20 13.24 -6.34
N VAL A 594 -6.11 12.52 -7.46
CA VAL A 594 -6.59 12.99 -8.77
C VAL A 594 -8.08 13.32 -8.72
N ARG A 595 -8.89 12.40 -8.19
CA ARG A 595 -10.35 12.58 -8.05
C ARG A 595 -10.67 13.87 -7.27
N MET A 596 -9.93 14.15 -6.21
CA MET A 596 -10.10 15.38 -5.42
C MET A 596 -9.60 16.64 -6.13
N ARG A 597 -8.42 16.59 -6.76
CA ARG A 597 -7.82 17.73 -7.48
C ARG A 597 -8.71 18.23 -8.60
N MET A 598 -9.31 17.31 -9.36
CA MET A 598 -10.25 17.62 -10.45
C MET A 598 -11.47 18.45 -10.02
N THR A 599 -11.83 18.43 -8.73
CA THR A 599 -12.93 19.25 -8.18
C THR A 599 -12.51 20.69 -7.88
N HIS A 600 -11.21 20.93 -7.68
CA HIS A 600 -10.64 22.18 -7.19
C HIS A 600 -9.88 22.94 -8.29
N GLU A 601 -9.04 22.24 -9.03
CA GLU A 601 -8.16 22.78 -10.07
C GLU A 601 -8.89 22.93 -11.41
N PRO A 602 -8.53 23.94 -12.21
CA PRO A 602 -9.13 24.11 -13.52
C PRO A 602 -8.71 22.99 -14.47
N ILE A 603 -9.70 22.28 -15.03
CA ILE A 603 -9.51 21.31 -16.11
C ILE A 603 -8.92 22.00 -17.36
N ASN A 604 -7.62 21.84 -17.58
CA ASN A 604 -6.85 22.35 -18.72
C ASN A 604 -5.94 21.25 -19.30
N SER A 605 -5.28 21.53 -20.42
CA SER A 605 -4.37 20.58 -21.09
C SER A 605 -3.26 20.10 -20.16
N ASP A 606 -2.66 21.00 -19.39
CA ASP A 606 -1.50 20.68 -18.55
C ASP A 606 -1.87 19.64 -17.46
N LEU A 607 -3.02 19.83 -16.80
CA LEU A 607 -3.54 18.87 -15.81
C LEU A 607 -3.88 17.53 -16.48
N ILE A 608 -4.58 17.56 -17.62
CA ILE A 608 -4.99 16.37 -18.36
C ILE A 608 -3.77 15.55 -18.79
N ASP A 609 -2.77 16.19 -19.40
CA ASP A 609 -1.58 15.54 -19.95
C ASP A 609 -0.71 14.94 -18.84
N MET A 610 -0.51 15.68 -17.75
CA MET A 610 0.24 15.20 -16.59
C MET A 610 -0.45 14.00 -15.94
N GLU A 611 -1.75 14.08 -15.64
CA GLU A 611 -2.47 12.97 -15.00
C GLU A 611 -2.64 11.77 -15.95
N LEU A 612 -2.76 11.97 -17.26
CA LEU A 612 -2.76 10.88 -18.24
C LEU A 612 -1.47 10.07 -18.18
N ILE A 613 -0.32 10.74 -18.21
CA ILE A 613 0.99 10.09 -18.17
C ILE A 613 1.16 9.33 -16.84
N GLU A 614 0.87 9.98 -15.71
CA GLU A 614 1.02 9.36 -14.40
C GLU A 614 0.09 8.15 -14.22
N LEU A 615 -1.17 8.23 -14.65
CA LEU A 615 -2.10 7.10 -14.54
C LEU A 615 -1.72 5.96 -15.49
N LYS A 616 -1.17 6.23 -16.69
CA LYS A 616 -0.61 5.19 -17.57
C LYS A 616 0.55 4.47 -16.90
N PHE A 617 1.43 5.19 -16.20
CA PHE A 617 2.52 4.59 -15.43
C PHE A 617 2.01 3.68 -14.32
N VAL A 618 1.00 4.13 -13.55
CA VAL A 618 0.36 3.29 -12.54
C VAL A 618 -0.26 2.04 -13.18
N PHE A 619 -0.95 2.18 -14.32
CA PHE A 619 -1.58 1.06 -15.00
C PHE A 619 -0.60 0.01 -15.52
N ASP A 620 0.66 0.38 -15.77
CA ASP A 620 1.74 -0.51 -16.22
C ASP A 620 2.49 -1.22 -15.08
N ARG A 621 2.27 -0.83 -13.82
CA ARG A 621 2.92 -1.42 -12.65
C ARG A 621 2.32 -2.76 -12.25
N PHE A 622 3.19 -3.59 -11.68
CA PHE A 622 2.78 -4.69 -10.81
C PHE A 622 2.40 -4.09 -9.44
N HIS A 623 1.44 -4.67 -8.71
CA HIS A 623 1.02 -4.13 -7.42
C HIS A 623 1.19 -5.15 -6.29
N HIS A 624 1.82 -4.73 -5.20
CA HIS A 624 1.86 -5.43 -3.91
C HIS A 624 0.83 -4.81 -2.96
N ASP A 625 -0.05 -5.62 -2.39
CA ASP A 625 -0.93 -5.17 -1.32
C ASP A 625 -0.22 -5.32 0.04
N ASN A 626 0.28 -4.20 0.56
CA ASN A 626 0.96 -4.14 1.86
C ASN A 626 0.04 -3.67 2.99
N ARG A 627 -1.27 -3.50 2.75
CA ARG A 627 -2.18 -2.94 3.75
C ARG A 627 -2.34 -3.91 4.91
N ASP A 628 -2.28 -3.36 6.12
CA ASP A 628 -2.40 -4.15 7.35
C ASP A 628 -3.83 -4.10 7.89
N PHE A 629 -4.59 -5.16 7.60
CA PHE A 629 -5.94 -5.36 8.13
C PHE A 629 -5.94 -5.99 9.53
N GLY A 630 -4.80 -6.52 10.00
CA GLY A 630 -4.65 -7.18 11.30
C GLY A 630 -4.56 -6.22 12.48
N MET A 631 -4.26 -4.93 12.24
CA MET A 631 -4.24 -3.91 13.29
C MET A 631 -5.62 -3.59 13.89
N LEU A 632 -6.70 -3.91 13.18
CA LEU A 632 -8.06 -3.77 13.71
C LEU A 632 -8.42 -5.06 14.49
N PRO A 633 -8.58 -5.01 15.83
CA PRO A 633 -8.84 -6.22 16.61
C PRO A 633 -10.13 -6.89 16.15
N ASN A 634 -10.08 -8.19 15.84
CA ASN A 634 -11.27 -8.94 15.43
C ASN A 634 -11.66 -9.97 16.48
N TYR A 635 -12.68 -9.63 17.27
CA TYR A 635 -13.31 -10.55 18.21
C TYR A 635 -14.70 -10.98 17.72
N GLN A 636 -15.01 -10.83 16.42
CA GLN A 636 -16.30 -11.27 15.90
C GLN A 636 -16.43 -12.80 15.98
N PRO A 637 -17.65 -13.32 16.21
CA PRO A 637 -17.91 -14.76 16.10
C PRO A 637 -17.44 -15.30 14.76
N ALA A 638 -16.85 -16.50 14.73
CA ALA A 638 -16.36 -17.11 13.49
C ALA A 638 -17.48 -17.35 12.45
N CYS A 639 -18.75 -17.37 12.87
CA CYS A 639 -19.91 -17.50 12.00
C CYS A 639 -20.42 -16.16 11.42
N GLN A 640 -19.78 -15.03 11.73
CA GLN A 640 -20.05 -13.72 11.14
C GLN A 640 -18.86 -13.21 10.32
N PRO A 641 -19.08 -12.25 9.39
CA PRO A 641 -17.99 -11.51 8.77
C PRO A 641 -17.11 -10.83 9.83
N SER A 642 -15.83 -10.65 9.51
CA SER A 642 -14.88 -10.00 10.42
C SER A 642 -15.31 -8.56 10.75
N LEU A 643 -14.77 -7.99 11.83
CA LEU A 643 -15.03 -6.58 12.13
C LEU A 643 -14.59 -5.66 10.98
N ASN A 644 -13.48 -5.99 10.31
CA ASN A 644 -13.05 -5.25 9.12
C ASN A 644 -14.18 -5.25 8.08
N ASP A 645 -14.68 -6.42 7.70
CA ASP A 645 -15.69 -6.56 6.64
C ASP A 645 -17.01 -5.88 7.00
N GLN A 646 -17.45 -6.03 8.26
CA GLN A 646 -18.63 -5.34 8.77
C GLN A 646 -18.47 -3.81 8.70
N THR A 647 -17.25 -3.29 8.84
CA THR A 647 -16.99 -1.86 8.88
C THR A 647 -16.34 -1.30 7.60
N LEU A 648 -16.31 -2.07 6.52
CA LEU A 648 -15.95 -1.58 5.20
C LEU A 648 -17.02 -0.57 4.73
N MET A 649 -16.55 0.55 4.19
CA MET A 649 -17.42 1.49 3.51
C MET A 649 -18.10 0.77 2.34
N PHE A 650 -19.44 0.73 2.37
CA PHE A 650 -20.27 0.10 1.35
C PHE A 650 -20.06 -1.41 1.20
N GLY A 651 -19.46 -2.07 2.19
CA GLY A 651 -19.27 -3.53 2.23
C GLY A 651 -18.16 -4.09 1.35
N ASN A 652 -17.45 -3.27 0.59
CA ASN A 652 -16.40 -3.72 -0.34
C ASN A 652 -15.04 -3.09 -0.02
N SER A 653 -13.97 -3.87 -0.09
CA SER A 653 -12.60 -3.35 0.02
C SER A 653 -12.17 -2.77 -1.33
N THR A 654 -11.41 -1.67 -1.30
CA THR A 654 -10.85 -1.07 -2.53
C THR A 654 -9.52 -1.74 -2.86
N GLY A 655 -9.55 -2.89 -3.51
CA GLY A 655 -8.37 -3.63 -3.95
C GLY A 655 -7.84 -3.15 -5.30
N GLN A 656 -7.13 -4.05 -5.99
CA GLN A 656 -6.57 -3.80 -7.31
C GLN A 656 -7.67 -3.69 -8.38
N GLY A 657 -8.78 -4.42 -8.24
CA GLY A 657 -9.90 -4.35 -9.16
C GLY A 657 -10.56 -2.97 -9.16
N TRP A 658 -10.81 -2.42 -7.98
CA TRP A 658 -11.33 -1.06 -7.80
C TRP A 658 -10.39 -0.03 -8.42
N LEU A 659 -9.08 -0.11 -8.14
CA LEU A 659 -8.08 0.80 -8.70
C LEU A 659 -8.09 0.76 -10.24
N TRP A 660 -8.04 -0.45 -10.81
CA TRP A 660 -8.00 -0.65 -12.26
C TRP A 660 -9.24 -0.13 -12.96
N TYR A 661 -10.43 -0.36 -12.41
CA TYR A 661 -11.66 0.18 -13.00
C TYR A 661 -11.60 1.70 -13.07
N PHE A 662 -11.35 2.38 -11.95
CA PHE A 662 -11.28 3.84 -11.96
C PHE A 662 -10.15 4.36 -12.87
N ILE A 663 -8.95 3.76 -12.84
CA ILE A 663 -7.87 4.16 -13.74
C ILE A 663 -8.26 4.01 -15.21
N LYS A 664 -8.95 2.92 -15.59
CA LYS A 664 -9.38 2.68 -16.98
C LYS A 664 -10.28 3.82 -17.49
N ILE A 665 -11.25 4.31 -16.70
CA ILE A 665 -12.12 5.43 -17.13
C ILE A 665 -11.37 6.75 -17.18
N TYR A 666 -10.49 7.02 -16.22
CA TYR A 666 -9.74 8.26 -16.19
C TYR A 666 -8.72 8.33 -17.34
N ILE A 667 -8.00 7.23 -17.62
CA ILE A 667 -7.08 7.15 -18.77
C ILE A 667 -7.85 7.40 -20.06
N ARG A 668 -9.01 6.75 -20.28
CA ARG A 668 -9.80 6.98 -21.51
C ARG A 668 -10.24 8.43 -21.65
N ALA A 669 -10.81 9.01 -20.59
CA ALA A 669 -11.28 10.39 -20.60
C ALA A 669 -10.14 11.39 -20.87
N PHE A 670 -9.01 11.22 -20.18
CA PHE A 670 -7.84 12.07 -20.40
C PHE A 670 -7.20 11.85 -21.77
N GLN A 671 -7.12 10.61 -22.25
CA GLN A 671 -6.61 10.31 -23.58
C GLN A 671 -7.43 11.02 -24.66
N HIS A 672 -8.76 11.02 -24.57
CA HIS A 672 -9.63 11.74 -25.51
C HIS A 672 -9.44 13.27 -25.47
N ALA A 673 -9.25 13.81 -24.27
CA ALA A 673 -9.09 15.24 -24.05
C ALA A 673 -7.68 15.76 -24.39
N SER A 674 -6.66 14.91 -24.27
CA SER A 674 -5.24 15.20 -24.54
C SER A 674 -4.92 15.16 -26.03
N ASP A 675 -3.93 15.95 -26.47
CA ASP A 675 -3.30 15.86 -27.80
C ASP A 675 -2.11 14.89 -27.86
N LEU A 676 -1.67 14.36 -26.71
CA LEU A 676 -0.60 13.37 -26.61
C LEU A 676 -1.10 12.00 -27.09
N ASP A 677 -0.73 11.61 -28.30
CA ASP A 677 -0.82 10.21 -28.73
C ASP A 677 0.50 9.47 -28.41
N ASP A 678 0.56 8.18 -28.70
CA ASP A 678 1.73 7.36 -28.36
C ASP A 678 3.02 7.88 -29.03
N ILE A 679 2.92 8.46 -30.24
CA ILE A 679 4.06 9.03 -30.96
C ILE A 679 4.54 10.31 -30.29
N VAL A 680 3.62 11.21 -29.95
CA VAL A 680 3.96 12.47 -29.27
C VAL A 680 4.52 12.20 -27.88
N GLU A 681 3.90 11.30 -27.11
CA GLU A 681 4.35 10.91 -25.78
C GLU A 681 5.78 10.34 -25.83
N GLU A 682 6.07 9.41 -26.75
CA GLU A 682 7.42 8.84 -26.89
C GLU A 682 8.50 9.92 -27.11
N LYS A 683 8.16 11.01 -27.77
CA LYS A 683 9.09 12.10 -28.09
C LYS A 683 9.18 13.19 -27.03
N LEU A 684 8.12 13.42 -26.26
CA LEU A 684 8.06 14.51 -25.27
C LEU A 684 8.26 14.05 -23.83
N LEU A 685 8.06 12.77 -23.55
CA LEU A 685 8.16 12.24 -22.20
C LEU A 685 9.60 12.33 -21.69
N ILE A 686 9.75 12.93 -20.49
CA ILE A 686 11.04 13.08 -19.80
C ILE A 686 11.06 12.11 -18.62
N GLY A 687 12.17 11.38 -18.48
CA GLY A 687 12.39 10.43 -17.41
C GLY A 687 12.19 8.97 -17.85
N ASP A 688 12.70 8.06 -17.03
CA ASP A 688 12.60 6.63 -17.28
C ASP A 688 11.16 6.15 -17.05
N ARG A 689 10.69 5.26 -17.93
CA ARG A 689 9.41 4.57 -17.71
C ARG A 689 9.57 3.57 -16.55
N PRO A 690 8.51 3.35 -15.75
CA PRO A 690 8.51 2.29 -14.76
C PRO A 690 8.80 0.92 -15.40
N LYS A 691 9.34 -0.01 -14.60
CA LYS A 691 9.43 -1.41 -15.03
C LYS A 691 8.02 -1.93 -15.27
N LYS A 692 7.75 -2.41 -16.49
CA LYS A 692 6.45 -3.01 -16.82
C LYS A 692 6.32 -4.36 -16.15
N SER A 693 5.09 -4.67 -15.70
CA SER A 693 4.75 -6.01 -15.24
C SER A 693 5.03 -7.06 -16.32
N PRO A 694 5.61 -8.23 -15.97
CA PRO A 694 5.80 -9.34 -16.90
C PRO A 694 4.49 -10.07 -17.25
N GLU A 695 3.36 -9.68 -16.64
CA GLU A 695 2.06 -10.28 -16.93
C GLU A 695 1.68 -10.16 -18.41
N PRO A 696 1.20 -11.25 -19.05
CA PRO A 696 0.83 -11.24 -20.46
C PRO A 696 -0.19 -10.16 -20.83
N GLU A 697 -1.12 -9.85 -19.93
CA GLU A 697 -2.16 -8.84 -20.14
C GLU A 697 -1.57 -7.42 -20.25
N VAL A 698 -0.51 -7.11 -19.50
CA VAL A 698 0.16 -5.81 -19.55
C VAL A 698 0.90 -5.59 -20.87
N GLN A 699 1.23 -6.67 -21.58
CA GLN A 699 1.84 -6.64 -22.90
C GLN A 699 0.85 -6.38 -24.04
N LEU A 700 -0.46 -6.47 -23.80
CA LEU A 700 -1.48 -6.14 -24.80
C LEU A 700 -1.46 -4.63 -25.10
N PRO A 701 -1.88 -4.22 -26.31
CA PRO A 701 -2.06 -2.80 -26.63
C PRO A 701 -2.94 -2.10 -25.61
N LEU A 702 -2.62 -0.84 -25.28
CA LEU A 702 -3.34 -0.07 -24.26
C LEU A 702 -4.86 -0.09 -24.49
N ARG A 703 -5.30 0.07 -25.74
CA ARG A 703 -6.73 0.05 -26.10
C ARG A 703 -7.41 -1.27 -25.71
N GLU A 704 -6.74 -2.40 -25.91
CA GLU A 704 -7.28 -3.71 -25.55
C GLU A 704 -7.34 -3.87 -24.04
N ARG A 705 -6.28 -3.47 -23.32
CA ARG A 705 -6.25 -3.50 -21.84
C ARG A 705 -7.35 -2.64 -21.21
N LEU A 706 -7.60 -1.45 -21.77
CA LEU A 706 -8.66 -0.55 -21.32
C LEU A 706 -10.06 -1.11 -21.58
N ALA A 707 -10.22 -2.08 -22.48
CA ALA A 707 -11.49 -2.75 -22.77
C ALA A 707 -11.75 -3.97 -21.88
N ILE A 708 -10.72 -4.54 -21.22
CA ILE A 708 -10.87 -5.71 -20.35
C ILE A 708 -11.73 -5.36 -19.13
N ARG A 709 -12.72 -6.21 -18.87
CA ARG A 709 -13.62 -6.15 -17.71
C ARG A 709 -13.68 -7.54 -17.09
N LYS A 710 -13.15 -7.71 -15.88
CA LYS A 710 -13.15 -9.00 -15.18
C LYS A 710 -14.20 -9.01 -14.07
N PRO A 711 -15.00 -10.08 -13.92
CA PRO A 711 -16.02 -10.17 -12.86
C PRO A 711 -15.45 -10.02 -11.45
N GLU A 712 -14.27 -10.58 -11.19
CA GLU A 712 -13.57 -10.49 -9.91
C GLU A 712 -13.15 -9.07 -9.58
N GLU A 713 -12.70 -8.29 -10.57
CA GLU A 713 -12.38 -6.86 -10.40
C GLU A 713 -13.67 -6.05 -10.15
N ALA A 714 -14.75 -6.38 -10.85
CA ALA A 714 -16.05 -5.73 -10.70
C ALA A 714 -16.68 -5.94 -9.32
N ALA A 715 -16.36 -7.04 -8.63
CA ALA A 715 -16.88 -7.36 -7.30
C ALA A 715 -16.41 -6.38 -6.21
N GLU A 716 -15.31 -5.65 -6.43
CA GLU A 716 -14.80 -4.64 -5.49
C GLU A 716 -15.56 -3.30 -5.59
N LEU A 717 -16.30 -3.07 -6.67
CA LEU A 717 -17.05 -1.85 -6.90
C LEU A 717 -18.42 -1.90 -6.22
N THR A 718 -18.91 -0.76 -5.76
CA THR A 718 -20.32 -0.63 -5.39
C THR A 718 -21.22 -0.69 -6.64
N PRO A 719 -22.51 -1.02 -6.51
CA PRO A 719 -23.44 -0.95 -7.65
C PRO A 719 -23.51 0.45 -8.30
N ASP A 720 -23.30 1.50 -7.51
CA ASP A 720 -23.31 2.89 -7.99
C ASP A 720 -21.98 3.25 -8.69
N GLU A 721 -20.84 2.74 -8.20
CA GLU A 721 -19.54 2.82 -8.89
C GLU A 721 -19.58 2.06 -10.23
N LEU A 722 -20.18 0.86 -10.28
CA LEU A 722 -20.32 0.09 -11.53
C LEU A 722 -21.16 0.83 -12.57
N GLN A 723 -22.26 1.47 -12.16
CA GLN A 723 -23.07 2.31 -13.06
C GLN A 723 -22.26 3.50 -13.61
N LEU A 724 -21.44 4.15 -12.78
CA LEU A 724 -20.54 5.21 -13.25
C LEU A 724 -19.56 4.66 -14.30
N MET A 725 -19.02 3.47 -14.07
CA MET A 725 -18.06 2.82 -14.97
C MET A 725 -18.66 2.46 -16.33
N GLU A 726 -19.86 1.89 -16.34
CA GLU A 726 -20.61 1.58 -17.56
C GLU A 726 -20.96 2.86 -18.32
N TRP A 727 -21.44 3.88 -17.60
CA TRP A 727 -21.74 5.19 -18.18
C TRP A 727 -20.51 5.84 -18.79
N ALA A 728 -19.39 5.91 -18.06
CA ALA A 728 -18.16 6.52 -18.55
C ALA A 728 -17.63 5.79 -19.79
N THR A 729 -17.68 4.46 -19.79
CA THR A 729 -17.33 3.65 -20.96
C THR A 729 -18.21 4.00 -22.16
N ALA A 730 -19.54 4.13 -21.98
CA ALA A 730 -20.46 4.50 -23.04
C ALA A 730 -20.27 5.94 -23.55
N VAL A 731 -19.89 6.89 -22.68
CA VAL A 731 -19.52 8.25 -23.09
C VAL A 731 -18.26 8.22 -23.96
N SER A 732 -17.22 7.52 -23.50
CA SER A 732 -15.97 7.39 -24.25
C SER A 732 -16.22 6.74 -25.62
N ASP A 733 -16.99 5.64 -25.69
CA ASP A 733 -17.29 4.95 -26.95
C ASP A 733 -18.12 5.81 -27.91
N TRP A 734 -19.05 6.61 -27.38
CA TRP A 734 -19.84 7.55 -28.19
C TRP A 734 -18.97 8.66 -28.79
N LEU A 735 -18.00 9.17 -28.03
CA LEU A 735 -17.19 10.33 -28.42
C LEU A 735 -15.91 9.96 -29.19
N GLU A 736 -15.39 8.74 -29.04
CA GLU A 736 -14.13 8.27 -29.62
C GLU A 736 -14.00 8.58 -31.13
N PRO A 737 -15.00 8.35 -32.00
CA PRO A 737 -14.88 8.67 -33.43
C PRO A 737 -14.62 10.16 -33.70
N TYR A 738 -15.23 11.05 -32.92
CA TYR A 738 -15.07 12.49 -33.07
C TYR A 738 -13.72 12.95 -32.53
N HIS A 739 -13.24 12.35 -31.42
CA HIS A 739 -11.88 12.62 -30.91
C HIS A 739 -10.82 12.20 -31.92
N ASN A 740 -10.92 10.98 -32.48
CA ASN A 740 -9.99 10.49 -33.49
C ASN A 740 -9.97 11.39 -34.74
N TYR A 741 -11.16 11.84 -35.18
CA TYR A 741 -11.26 12.74 -36.33
C TYR A 741 -10.71 14.16 -36.07
N THR A 742 -10.83 14.67 -34.85
CA THR A 742 -10.43 16.05 -34.49
C THR A 742 -9.02 16.16 -33.91
N ARG A 743 -8.40 15.04 -33.52
CA ARG A 743 -7.02 15.02 -33.02
C ARG A 743 -6.06 15.60 -34.07
N PRO A 744 -5.19 16.56 -33.68
CA PRO A 744 -4.14 17.06 -34.56
C PRO A 744 -3.14 15.95 -34.91
N PRO A 745 -2.56 15.94 -36.12
CA PRO A 745 -1.48 15.01 -36.44
C PRO A 745 -0.26 15.21 -35.51
N PRO A 746 0.48 14.14 -35.15
CA PRO A 746 1.64 14.23 -34.25
C PRO A 746 2.69 15.25 -34.67
N ALA A 747 2.95 15.38 -35.97
CA ALA A 747 3.88 16.36 -36.51
C ALA A 747 3.51 17.81 -36.15
N VAL A 748 2.21 18.13 -36.09
CA VAL A 748 1.73 19.46 -35.72
C VAL A 748 1.92 19.70 -34.23
N VAL A 749 1.60 18.71 -33.39
CA VAL A 749 1.76 18.80 -31.93
C VAL A 749 3.23 18.95 -31.57
N LEU A 750 4.12 18.15 -32.16
CA LEU A 750 5.56 18.21 -31.94
C LEU A 750 6.19 19.52 -32.45
N ALA A 751 5.69 20.06 -33.56
CA ALA A 751 6.15 21.36 -34.06
C ALA A 751 5.79 22.52 -33.10
N GLU A 752 4.58 22.51 -32.54
CA GLU A 752 4.17 23.52 -31.56
C GLU A 752 4.93 23.34 -30.24
N ALA A 753 5.12 22.10 -29.76
CA ALA A 753 5.95 21.81 -28.59
C ALA A 753 7.39 22.30 -28.79
N ASN A 754 7.98 22.07 -29.97
CA ASN A 754 9.32 22.55 -30.30
C ASN A 754 9.40 24.08 -30.28
N LYS A 755 8.42 24.76 -30.88
CA LYS A 755 8.33 26.21 -30.88
C LYS A 755 8.18 26.78 -29.46
N GLN A 756 7.37 26.15 -28.60
CA GLN A 756 7.25 26.57 -27.20
C GLN A 756 8.54 26.38 -26.41
N ASN A 757 9.24 25.26 -26.65
CA ASN A 757 10.55 25.03 -26.04
C ASN A 757 11.60 26.05 -26.51
N GLU A 758 11.63 26.39 -27.81
CA GLU A 758 12.50 27.44 -28.35
C GLU A 758 12.22 28.80 -27.73
N LEU A 759 10.94 29.13 -27.50
CA LEU A 759 10.55 30.38 -26.82
C LEU A 759 11.01 30.41 -25.36
N ARG A 760 10.96 29.28 -24.65
CA ARG A 760 11.35 29.20 -23.23
C ARG A 760 12.86 29.11 -23.02
N THR A 761 13.54 28.30 -23.83
CA THR A 761 14.94 27.91 -23.62
C THR A 761 15.91 28.51 -24.63
N GLY A 762 15.42 29.03 -25.76
CA GLY A 762 16.23 29.50 -26.89
C GLY A 762 16.79 28.39 -27.77
N LEU A 763 16.41 27.12 -27.52
CA LEU A 763 16.89 25.95 -28.25
C LEU A 763 15.74 25.04 -28.71
N PRO A 764 15.90 24.34 -29.84
CA PRO A 764 14.94 23.33 -30.29
C PRO A 764 14.90 22.13 -29.32
N LEU A 765 13.77 21.43 -29.30
CA LEU A 765 13.63 20.15 -28.63
C LEU A 765 14.60 19.12 -29.25
N ARG A 766 15.35 18.44 -28.39
CA ARG A 766 16.29 17.40 -28.80
C ARG A 766 15.54 16.12 -29.13
N GLY A 767 15.94 15.43 -30.21
CA GLY A 767 15.33 14.13 -30.61
C GLY A 767 14.03 14.24 -31.42
N VAL A 768 13.55 15.46 -31.69
CA VAL A 768 12.40 15.74 -32.55
C VAL A 768 12.89 16.21 -33.92
N ASP A 769 12.99 15.30 -34.89
CA ASP A 769 13.29 15.68 -36.28
C ASP A 769 12.00 16.05 -37.03
N LEU A 770 11.68 17.34 -37.02
CA LEU A 770 10.53 17.88 -37.74
C LEU A 770 10.64 17.67 -39.26
N LYS A 771 11.84 17.52 -39.84
CA LYS A 771 12.00 17.29 -41.29
C LYS A 771 11.73 15.83 -41.66
N ALA A 772 12.13 14.87 -40.83
CA ALA A 772 11.82 13.46 -41.02
C ALA A 772 10.32 13.18 -40.87
N LEU A 773 9.63 13.86 -39.94
CA LEU A 773 8.18 13.79 -39.75
C LEU A 773 7.40 14.48 -40.89
N ASN A 774 8.03 15.43 -41.58
CA ASN A 774 7.49 16.15 -42.73
C ASN A 774 7.74 15.46 -44.08
N GLY A 775 8.31 14.25 -44.11
CA GLY A 775 8.56 13.49 -45.35
C GLY A 775 7.31 13.22 -46.20
N ASP A 776 6.12 13.30 -45.59
CA ASP A 776 4.81 13.24 -46.26
C ASP A 776 4.07 14.59 -46.29
N ALA A 777 4.66 15.67 -45.75
CA ALA A 777 3.99 16.94 -45.45
C ALA A 777 4.56 18.15 -46.22
N HIS A 778 4.96 17.98 -47.48
CA HIS A 778 5.08 19.10 -48.41
C HIS A 778 3.71 19.60 -48.90
N ALA A 779 2.80 19.89 -47.97
CA ALA A 779 1.56 20.59 -48.25
C ALA A 779 1.32 21.63 -47.14
N ASN A 780 1.46 22.91 -47.52
CA ASN A 780 0.93 24.02 -46.76
C ASN A 780 -0.51 23.72 -46.30
N GLY A 781 -0.75 23.60 -45.00
CA GLY A 781 -2.04 23.82 -44.33
C GLY A 781 -3.24 22.92 -44.66
N HIS A 782 -3.16 21.98 -45.61
CA HIS A 782 -4.27 21.10 -45.95
C HIS A 782 -3.75 19.75 -46.47
N ALA A 783 -3.55 18.79 -45.55
CA ALA A 783 -3.36 17.39 -45.90
C ALA A 783 -3.86 16.47 -44.78
N LYS A 784 -5.15 16.56 -44.43
CA LYS A 784 -5.91 15.33 -44.19
C LYS A 784 -6.47 14.96 -45.56
N LYS A 785 -6.21 13.73 -46.04
CA LYS A 785 -7.06 13.11 -47.08
C LYS A 785 -8.52 13.32 -46.65
N ASP A 786 -9.45 13.48 -47.58
CA ASP A 786 -10.89 13.62 -47.35
C ASP A 786 -11.46 12.39 -46.60
N GLU A 787 -11.13 12.25 -45.31
CA GLU A 787 -11.86 11.43 -44.38
C GLU A 787 -13.18 12.17 -44.13
N GLU A 788 -14.25 11.54 -44.60
CA GLU A 788 -15.60 12.02 -44.36
C GLU A 788 -15.82 12.13 -42.84
N ALA A 789 -16.31 13.29 -42.39
CA ALA A 789 -16.54 13.51 -40.97
C ALA A 789 -17.47 12.41 -40.42
N PRO A 790 -17.16 11.82 -39.26
CA PRO A 790 -17.98 10.75 -38.70
C PRO A 790 -19.42 11.25 -38.54
N PRO A 791 -20.43 10.45 -38.92
CA PRO A 791 -21.82 10.86 -38.82
C PRO A 791 -22.16 11.20 -37.37
N VAL A 792 -22.80 12.35 -37.13
CA VAL A 792 -23.22 12.76 -35.79
C VAL A 792 -24.38 11.85 -35.35
N LYS A 793 -24.17 11.11 -34.27
CA LYS A 793 -25.16 10.21 -33.66
C LYS A 793 -25.68 10.81 -32.37
N GLU A 794 -26.96 10.52 -32.07
CA GLU A 794 -27.54 10.81 -30.76
C GLU A 794 -26.78 10.09 -29.64
N PRO A 795 -26.74 10.66 -28.41
CA PRO A 795 -26.13 10.00 -27.28
C PRO A 795 -26.85 8.67 -26.98
N PRO A 796 -26.11 7.61 -26.61
CA PRO A 796 -26.72 6.37 -26.14
C PRO A 796 -27.69 6.63 -24.99
N GLN A 797 -28.75 5.81 -24.87
CA GLN A 797 -29.76 5.96 -23.82
C GLN A 797 -29.13 6.00 -22.42
N LEU A 798 -28.14 5.13 -22.16
CA LEU A 798 -27.38 5.11 -20.91
C LEU A 798 -26.74 6.48 -20.60
N VAL A 799 -26.17 7.15 -21.59
CA VAL A 799 -25.57 8.49 -21.44
C VAL A 799 -26.65 9.55 -21.22
N ALA A 800 -27.75 9.49 -21.96
CA ALA A 800 -28.82 10.49 -21.92
C ALA A 800 -29.67 10.48 -20.63
N GLN A 801 -29.72 9.34 -19.94
CA GLN A 801 -30.57 9.12 -18.75
C GLN A 801 -29.78 8.94 -17.44
N PHE A 802 -28.46 8.79 -17.48
CA PHE A 802 -27.63 8.52 -16.29
C PHE A 802 -27.89 9.45 -15.11
N PHE A 803 -27.86 10.77 -15.33
CA PHE A 803 -28.07 11.73 -14.24
C PHE A 803 -29.47 11.63 -13.62
N GLU A 804 -30.50 11.32 -14.41
CA GLU A 804 -31.86 11.10 -13.92
C GLU A 804 -31.94 9.81 -13.08
N HIS A 805 -31.24 8.74 -13.49
CA HIS A 805 -31.12 7.51 -12.71
C HIS A 805 -30.38 7.72 -11.38
N MET A 806 -29.25 8.45 -11.39
CA MET A 806 -28.51 8.78 -10.17
C MET A 806 -29.35 9.64 -9.23
N HIS A 807 -30.17 10.55 -9.75
CA HIS A 807 -31.14 11.30 -8.95
C HIS A 807 -32.20 10.40 -8.33
N ALA A 808 -32.79 9.49 -9.10
CA ALA A 808 -33.76 8.53 -8.58
C ALA A 808 -33.15 7.65 -7.47
N ARG A 809 -31.90 7.21 -7.67
CA ARG A 809 -31.12 6.45 -6.68
C ARG A 809 -30.89 7.26 -5.40
N PHE A 810 -30.49 8.52 -5.52
CA PHE A 810 -30.32 9.42 -4.36
C PHE A 810 -31.62 9.59 -3.58
N VAL A 811 -32.75 9.83 -4.26
CA VAL A 811 -34.07 9.95 -3.63
C VAL A 811 -34.47 8.63 -2.94
N GLN A 812 -34.20 7.47 -3.56
CA GLN A 812 -34.47 6.16 -2.97
C GLN A 812 -33.69 5.98 -1.65
N LEU A 813 -32.41 6.35 -1.62
CA LEU A 813 -31.59 6.27 -0.42
C LEU A 813 -32.11 7.18 0.71
N GLN A 814 -32.64 8.37 0.36
CA GLN A 814 -33.27 9.26 1.34
C GLN A 814 -34.55 8.63 1.92
N GLN A 815 -35.39 8.04 1.07
CA GLN A 815 -36.64 7.39 1.48
C GLN A 815 -36.39 6.18 2.38
N ASN A 816 -35.33 5.42 2.10
CA ASN A 816 -34.91 4.27 2.89
C ASN A 816 -34.18 4.65 4.19
N GLN A 817 -33.95 5.95 4.44
CA GLN A 817 -33.21 6.45 5.62
C GLN A 817 -31.83 5.81 5.75
N CYS A 818 -31.13 5.61 4.62
CA CYS A 818 -29.77 5.09 4.61
C CYS A 818 -28.78 6.03 5.30
N LEU A 819 -27.56 5.55 5.58
CA LEU A 819 -26.55 6.35 6.26
C LEU A 819 -26.17 7.58 5.40
N PRO A 820 -25.79 8.71 6.03
CA PRO A 820 -25.33 9.89 5.30
C PRO A 820 -24.17 9.61 4.33
N SER A 821 -23.31 8.62 4.64
CA SER A 821 -22.24 8.18 3.76
C SER A 821 -22.74 7.66 2.42
N ASP A 822 -23.86 6.92 2.40
CA ASP A 822 -24.42 6.34 1.16
C ASP A 822 -24.94 7.46 0.24
N LEU A 823 -25.59 8.46 0.84
CA LEU A 823 -26.09 9.64 0.12
C LEU A 823 -24.94 10.48 -0.45
N LEU A 824 -23.91 10.72 0.37
CA LEU A 824 -22.70 11.42 -0.07
C LEU A 824 -22.00 10.68 -1.20
N HIS A 825 -21.95 9.35 -1.16
CA HIS A 825 -21.33 8.54 -2.20
C HIS A 825 -22.02 8.72 -3.55
N VAL A 826 -23.35 8.54 -3.62
CA VAL A 826 -24.12 8.74 -4.86
C VAL A 826 -24.02 10.18 -5.35
N ALA A 827 -24.10 11.16 -4.45
CA ALA A 827 -23.96 12.57 -4.76
C ALA A 827 -22.57 12.88 -5.38
N THR A 828 -21.49 12.43 -4.75
CA THR A 828 -20.12 12.68 -5.21
C THR A 828 -19.79 11.92 -6.50
N LEU A 829 -20.30 10.69 -6.70
CA LEU A 829 -20.19 9.98 -7.99
C LEU A 829 -20.94 10.71 -9.11
N THR A 830 -22.10 11.30 -8.82
CA THR A 830 -22.84 12.12 -9.79
C THR A 830 -22.05 13.38 -10.18
N GLN A 831 -21.39 14.01 -9.20
CA GLN A 831 -20.49 15.15 -9.43
C GLN A 831 -19.26 14.72 -10.26
N GLU A 832 -18.68 13.56 -9.95
CA GLU A 832 -17.53 13.00 -10.67
C GLU A 832 -17.89 12.68 -12.13
N ALA A 833 -19.06 12.10 -12.39
CA ALA A 833 -19.59 11.91 -13.74
C ALA A 833 -19.65 13.24 -14.51
N PHE A 834 -20.13 14.31 -13.89
CA PHE A 834 -20.18 15.62 -14.54
C PHE A 834 -18.79 16.18 -14.87
N LEU A 835 -17.79 15.97 -14.00
CA LEU A 835 -16.41 16.35 -14.25
C LEU A 835 -15.78 15.52 -15.37
N LEU A 836 -15.97 14.20 -15.38
CA LEU A 836 -15.52 13.32 -16.47
C LEU A 836 -16.15 13.71 -17.79
N PHE A 837 -17.44 14.07 -17.80
CA PHE A 837 -18.12 14.59 -18.99
C PHE A 837 -17.54 15.94 -19.44
N ALA A 838 -17.12 16.79 -18.50
CA ALA A 838 -16.45 18.05 -18.82
C ALA A 838 -15.05 17.84 -19.42
N VAL A 839 -14.32 16.80 -18.99
CA VAL A 839 -13.05 16.35 -19.57
C VAL A 839 -13.26 15.80 -20.99
N GLU A 840 -14.13 14.81 -21.14
CA GLU A 840 -14.45 14.17 -22.42
C GLU A 840 -14.93 15.21 -23.46
N SER A 841 -15.76 16.18 -23.04
CA SER A 841 -16.23 17.23 -23.95
C SER A 841 -15.28 18.42 -24.12
N HIS A 842 -14.10 18.43 -23.48
CA HIS A 842 -13.18 19.57 -23.44
C HIS A 842 -12.76 20.03 -24.83
N ARG A 843 -12.37 19.10 -25.71
CA ARG A 843 -11.92 19.35 -27.09
C ARG A 843 -12.98 20.08 -27.94
N PHE A 844 -14.25 19.83 -27.65
CA PHE A 844 -15.38 20.37 -28.42
C PHE A 844 -15.88 21.72 -27.90
N LYS A 845 -15.25 22.29 -26.85
CA LYS A 845 -15.55 23.66 -26.39
C LYS A 845 -14.99 24.72 -27.33
N THR A 846 -13.90 24.41 -28.04
CA THR A 846 -13.22 25.38 -28.91
C THR A 846 -14.01 25.62 -30.20
N ALA A 847 -14.53 26.84 -30.37
CA ALA A 847 -15.39 27.20 -31.51
C ALA A 847 -14.72 26.98 -32.89
N SER A 848 -13.39 27.12 -32.97
CA SER A 848 -12.63 26.82 -34.19
C SER A 848 -12.69 25.34 -34.55
N VAL A 849 -12.44 24.44 -33.60
CA VAL A 849 -12.51 22.98 -33.78
C VAL A 849 -13.91 22.58 -34.26
N VAL A 850 -14.96 23.08 -33.59
CA VAL A 850 -16.35 22.78 -33.94
C VAL A 850 -16.69 23.23 -35.36
N LYS A 851 -16.27 24.44 -35.75
CA LYS A 851 -16.54 25.02 -37.07
C LYS A 851 -15.76 24.29 -38.18
N ILE A 852 -14.47 24.01 -37.96
CA ILE A 852 -13.60 23.33 -38.93
C ILE A 852 -14.10 21.92 -39.22
N HIS A 853 -14.49 21.19 -38.17
CA HIS A 853 -14.92 19.79 -38.29
C HIS A 853 -16.44 19.60 -38.40
N LYS A 854 -17.22 20.68 -38.55
CA LYS A 854 -18.69 20.67 -38.70
C LYS A 854 -19.44 19.92 -37.58
N LEU A 855 -18.97 20.02 -36.34
CA LEU A 855 -19.51 19.28 -35.18
C LEU A 855 -20.67 19.98 -34.44
N GLY A 856 -21.39 20.91 -35.09
CA GLY A 856 -22.42 21.72 -34.43
C GLY A 856 -23.55 20.91 -33.79
N ALA A 857 -24.00 19.84 -34.46
CA ALA A 857 -25.05 18.96 -33.93
C ALA A 857 -24.56 18.15 -32.71
N LEU A 858 -23.31 17.67 -32.73
CA LEU A 858 -22.71 16.98 -31.59
C LEU A 858 -22.65 17.88 -30.36
N VAL A 859 -22.21 19.13 -30.54
CA VAL A 859 -22.16 20.13 -29.47
C VAL A 859 -23.55 20.40 -28.89
N GLN A 860 -24.62 20.33 -29.70
CA GLN A 860 -25.98 20.47 -29.18
C GLN A 860 -26.35 19.29 -28.26
N PHE A 861 -26.08 18.04 -28.66
CA PHE A 861 -26.31 16.88 -27.78
C PHE A 861 -25.49 16.97 -26.48
N LEU A 862 -24.24 17.43 -26.56
CA LEU A 862 -23.40 17.64 -25.38
C LEU A 862 -23.99 18.69 -24.44
N LYS A 863 -24.56 19.77 -24.97
CA LYS A 863 -25.25 20.80 -24.18
C LYS A 863 -26.52 20.26 -23.51
N ASP A 864 -27.28 19.41 -24.21
CA ASP A 864 -28.50 18.84 -23.66
C ASP A 864 -28.21 17.91 -22.46
N VAL A 865 -27.20 17.02 -22.59
CA VAL A 865 -26.73 16.17 -21.48
C VAL A 865 -26.21 17.02 -20.31
N ARG A 866 -25.41 18.06 -20.61
CA ARG A 866 -24.88 18.98 -19.58
C ARG A 866 -25.98 19.71 -18.82
N SER A 867 -27.03 20.17 -19.53
CA SER A 867 -28.16 20.87 -18.94
C SER A 867 -28.96 19.98 -17.97
N LYS A 868 -29.18 18.72 -18.36
CA LYS A 868 -29.78 17.71 -17.48
C LYS A 868 -28.94 17.45 -16.23
N ALA A 869 -27.64 17.22 -16.42
CA ALA A 869 -26.69 17.00 -15.33
C ALA A 869 -26.67 18.18 -14.34
N TYR A 870 -26.61 19.41 -14.86
CA TYR A 870 -26.66 20.63 -14.07
C TYR A 870 -27.94 20.72 -13.23
N THR A 871 -29.09 20.40 -13.82
CA THR A 871 -30.38 20.41 -13.13
C THR A 871 -30.40 19.40 -11.98
N VAL A 872 -29.95 18.17 -12.23
CA VAL A 872 -29.86 17.11 -11.21
C VAL A 872 -28.93 17.50 -10.07
N LEU A 873 -27.71 17.95 -10.37
CA LEU A 873 -26.73 18.33 -9.37
C LEU A 873 -27.23 19.50 -8.50
N LYS A 874 -27.92 20.47 -9.10
CA LYS A 874 -28.52 21.58 -8.34
C LYS A 874 -29.63 21.09 -7.41
N THR A 875 -30.44 20.12 -7.83
CA THR A 875 -31.48 19.52 -6.98
C THR A 875 -30.85 18.75 -5.81
N MET A 876 -29.91 17.83 -6.09
CA MET A 876 -29.17 17.10 -5.05
C MET A 876 -28.48 18.06 -4.06
N SER A 877 -27.84 19.11 -4.57
CA SER A 877 -27.20 20.15 -3.75
C SER A 877 -28.21 20.78 -2.77
N ASN A 878 -29.39 21.17 -3.24
CA ASN A 878 -30.40 21.79 -2.37
C ASN A 878 -30.87 20.82 -1.29
N ASP A 879 -31.02 19.54 -1.62
CA ASP A 879 -31.46 18.53 -0.64
C ASP A 879 -30.37 18.21 0.37
N LEU A 880 -29.10 18.08 -0.05
CA LEU A 880 -27.97 17.98 0.87
C LEU A 880 -27.86 19.19 1.81
N LEU A 881 -28.15 20.41 1.31
CA LEU A 881 -28.15 21.61 2.13
C LEU A 881 -29.23 21.55 3.22
N LYS A 882 -30.47 21.17 2.87
CA LYS A 882 -31.54 20.96 3.87
C LYS A 882 -31.15 19.89 4.90
N MET A 883 -30.57 18.78 4.45
CA MET A 883 -30.09 17.72 5.34
C MET A 883 -28.99 18.22 6.29
N SER A 884 -28.10 19.09 5.83
CA SER A 884 -27.06 19.70 6.67
C SER A 884 -27.63 20.56 7.79
N GLU A 885 -28.74 21.28 7.53
CA GLU A 885 -29.45 22.07 8.54
C GLU A 885 -30.07 21.18 9.62
N VAL A 886 -30.67 20.05 9.22
CA VAL A 886 -31.24 19.05 10.13
C VAL A 886 -30.14 18.37 10.96
N ALA A 887 -29.02 18.00 10.35
CA ALA A 887 -27.93 17.30 11.04
C ALA A 887 -27.34 18.09 12.23
N GLY A 888 -27.30 19.43 12.13
CA GLY A 888 -26.86 20.31 13.22
C GLY A 888 -27.95 20.77 14.18
N SER A 889 -29.20 20.33 14.00
CA SER A 889 -30.36 20.79 14.77
C SER A 889 -30.30 20.37 16.25
N ALA A 890 -31.08 21.04 17.10
CA ALA A 890 -31.21 20.64 18.50
C ALA A 890 -32.02 19.35 18.65
N GLU A 891 -33.00 19.15 17.77
CA GLU A 891 -33.88 17.98 17.70
C GLU A 891 -33.08 16.72 17.38
N GLN A 892 -32.20 16.77 16.38
CA GLN A 892 -31.37 15.61 16.03
C GLN A 892 -30.39 15.24 17.16
N ARG A 893 -29.81 16.25 17.83
CA ARG A 893 -28.98 16.02 19.01
C ARG A 893 -29.76 15.36 20.14
N LYS A 894 -31.01 15.77 20.36
CA LYS A 894 -31.89 15.14 21.35
C LYS A 894 -32.21 13.69 20.98
N SER A 895 -32.54 13.42 19.72
CA SER A 895 -32.80 12.06 19.20
C SER A 895 -31.58 11.13 19.36
N PHE A 896 -30.37 11.62 19.05
CA PHE A 896 -29.13 10.89 19.28
C PHE A 896 -28.98 10.51 20.77
N VAL A 897 -29.14 11.48 21.66
CA VAL A 897 -29.00 11.23 23.10
C VAL A 897 -30.08 10.26 23.61
N GLU A 898 -31.30 10.34 23.09
CA GLU A 898 -32.37 9.38 23.40
C GLU A 898 -32.04 7.96 22.91
N SER A 899 -31.38 7.83 21.76
CA SER A 899 -30.90 6.55 21.20
C SER A 899 -29.78 5.91 22.04
N CYS A 900 -29.04 6.73 22.80
CA CYS A 900 -28.00 6.27 23.72
C CYS A 900 -28.51 6.01 25.15
N LYS A 901 -29.83 6.03 25.39
CA LYS A 901 -30.40 5.68 26.70
C LYS A 901 -29.87 4.35 27.28
N PRO A 902 -29.75 3.25 26.50
CA PRO A 902 -29.28 1.96 27.01
C PRO A 902 -27.89 2.01 27.67
N ILE A 903 -27.03 2.94 27.26
CA ILE A 903 -25.67 3.08 27.82
C ILE A 903 -25.58 4.17 28.90
N THR A 904 -26.51 5.14 28.93
CA THR A 904 -26.53 6.21 29.95
C THR A 904 -27.04 5.77 31.32
N GLU A 905 -27.70 4.61 31.39
CA GLU A 905 -28.11 4.01 32.67
C GLU A 905 -26.92 3.45 33.47
N LEU A 906 -25.72 3.45 32.88
CA LEU A 906 -24.51 2.86 33.45
C LEU A 906 -23.69 3.91 34.23
N PRO A 907 -23.08 3.55 35.38
CA PRO A 907 -22.34 4.50 36.21
C PRO A 907 -21.22 5.20 35.43
N ARG A 908 -21.01 6.51 35.68
CA ARG A 908 -19.92 7.37 35.14
C ARG A 908 -20.05 7.84 33.69
N LEU A 909 -20.99 7.33 32.89
CA LEU A 909 -21.30 7.87 31.56
C LEU A 909 -22.40 8.94 31.67
N HIS A 910 -22.00 10.18 31.93
CA HIS A 910 -22.96 11.28 32.16
C HIS A 910 -23.63 11.76 30.87
N HIS A 911 -24.87 12.25 31.00
CA HIS A 911 -25.65 12.84 29.90
C HIS A 911 -24.85 13.91 29.13
N ASP A 912 -24.12 14.78 29.83
CA ASP A 912 -23.34 15.86 29.22
C ASP A 912 -22.24 15.33 28.28
N PHE A 913 -21.65 14.18 28.59
CA PHE A 913 -20.65 13.54 27.73
C PHE A 913 -21.29 13.05 26.44
N VAL A 914 -22.42 12.36 26.54
CA VAL A 914 -23.18 11.87 25.38
C VAL A 914 -23.64 13.03 24.50
N LEU A 915 -24.13 14.11 25.12
CA LEU A 915 -24.54 15.33 24.42
C LEU A 915 -23.35 15.98 23.67
N SER A 916 -22.15 15.97 24.25
CA SER A 916 -20.94 16.46 23.59
C SER A 916 -20.59 15.62 22.35
N VAL A 917 -20.62 14.29 22.46
CA VAL A 917 -20.37 13.40 21.31
C VAL A 917 -21.43 13.62 20.23
N ALA A 918 -22.71 13.69 20.61
CA ALA A 918 -23.83 13.95 19.69
C ALA A 918 -23.65 15.28 18.94
N LYS A 919 -23.20 16.33 19.64
CA LYS A 919 -22.90 17.64 19.04
C LYS A 919 -21.77 17.52 18.02
N ASN A 920 -20.65 16.89 18.38
CA ASN A 920 -19.49 16.73 17.50
C ASN A 920 -19.85 15.96 16.23
N VAL A 921 -20.60 14.86 16.36
CA VAL A 921 -21.09 14.07 15.22
C VAL A 921 -22.01 14.89 14.32
N GLY A 922 -22.96 15.63 14.91
CA GLY A 922 -23.87 16.49 14.16
C GLY A 922 -23.16 17.63 13.41
N GLU A 923 -22.16 18.27 14.04
CA GLU A 923 -21.34 19.31 13.42
C GLU A 923 -20.48 18.76 12.27
N SER A 924 -19.87 17.59 12.45
CA SER A 924 -19.10 16.92 11.41
C SER A 924 -19.96 16.57 10.19
N ARG A 925 -21.14 15.94 10.42
CA ARG A 925 -22.13 15.64 9.38
C ARG A 925 -22.58 16.90 8.64
N LYS A 926 -22.93 17.95 9.39
CA LYS A 926 -23.31 19.24 8.79
C LYS A 926 -22.20 19.77 7.88
N LYS A 927 -20.95 19.79 8.35
CA LYS A 927 -19.81 20.32 7.59
C LYS A 927 -19.66 19.61 6.25
N VAL A 928 -19.69 18.27 6.24
CA VAL A 928 -19.49 17.52 4.98
C VAL A 928 -20.67 17.64 4.03
N LEU A 929 -21.91 17.58 4.52
CA LEU A 929 -23.12 17.74 3.69
C LEU A 929 -23.19 19.12 3.05
N GLU A 930 -22.97 20.18 3.85
CA GLU A 930 -22.96 21.56 3.39
C GLU A 930 -21.79 21.82 2.42
N GLY A 931 -20.61 21.27 2.71
CA GLY A 931 -19.42 21.41 1.88
C GLY A 931 -19.58 20.75 0.50
N VAL A 932 -20.07 19.50 0.45
CA VAL A 932 -20.34 18.81 -0.83
C VAL A 932 -21.42 19.54 -1.62
N SER A 933 -22.49 19.99 -0.95
CA SER A 933 -23.54 20.81 -1.58
C SER A 933 -22.97 22.07 -2.25
N LYS A 934 -22.19 22.87 -1.52
CA LYS A 934 -21.54 24.08 -2.08
C LYS A 934 -20.52 23.74 -3.18
N GLY A 935 -19.82 22.62 -3.05
CA GLY A 935 -18.90 22.09 -4.04
C GLY A 935 -19.58 21.83 -5.38
N MET A 936 -20.72 21.14 -5.35
CA MET A 936 -21.54 20.89 -6.54
C MET A 936 -21.95 22.18 -7.25
N VAL A 937 -22.44 23.18 -6.50
CA VAL A 937 -22.83 24.49 -7.07
C VAL A 937 -21.65 25.16 -7.77
N LYS A 938 -20.46 25.13 -7.16
CA LYS A 938 -19.26 25.74 -7.73
C LYS A 938 -18.81 25.02 -9.01
N ILE A 939 -18.80 23.70 -9.02
CA ILE A 939 -18.46 22.89 -10.20
C ILE A 939 -19.47 23.14 -11.34
N CYS A 940 -20.76 23.16 -11.03
CA CYS A 940 -21.82 23.52 -11.97
C CYS A 940 -21.64 24.93 -12.53
N THR A 941 -21.16 25.89 -11.73
CA THR A 941 -20.86 27.25 -12.18
C THR A 941 -19.67 27.27 -13.14
N ASN A 942 -18.62 26.51 -12.84
CA ASN A 942 -17.39 26.47 -13.63
C ASN A 942 -17.55 25.75 -14.97
N TYR A 943 -18.38 24.70 -15.03
CA TYR A 943 -18.44 23.79 -16.18
C TYR A 943 -19.85 23.61 -16.77
N GLY A 944 -20.87 24.27 -16.23
CA GLY A 944 -22.26 24.16 -16.70
C GLY A 944 -22.60 24.95 -17.96
N GLN A 945 -21.75 25.89 -18.39
CA GLN A 945 -21.96 26.70 -19.60
C GLN A 945 -21.45 26.02 -20.88
#